data_AF-A0A831PUG6-F1
#
_entry.id   AF-A0A831PUG6-F1
#
_cell.length_a   1.000
_cell.length_b   1.000
_cell.length_c   1.000
_cell.angle_alpha   90.00
_cell.angle_beta   90.00
_cell.angle_gamma   90.00
#
_symmetry.space_group_name_H-M   'P 1'
#
loop_
_entity.id
_entity.type
_entity.pdbx_description
1 polymer ?
#
loop_
_entity_poly.entity_id
_entity_poly.type
_entity_poly.pdbx_seq_one_letter_code
_entity_poly.pdbx_strand_id
1 'polypeptide(L)'
;MTHGEDTQGGQMMKLVGLSKRRWTACVLMAGLLLGVLSAVTQAQPSNDFRAVYINNGILAAGIGLDGQVGIGGTNYDAIGRITLGTAQGARFTTDDDNQPLLFAFPYPCGNFGVVTVRVESAEETTDVIWGSEDGDWVDGVEPYADRNGRSTIVGRWRHSDTGIRVDQIVELVGAYARITWTITNEGTTAQSVGLRLLLDEEVGGAVGLPTSHYVIVPGYFPVQNDLDLQGGQVPSLVDAAPRRTANAPILRWVFKQNGLTTPDRVVIAQFSRLAANLWEFTAIPELEVTDYAFACYWSPQSLAPGRSRTIVTLIGLGTSTNDPTGRYALDTESPGVVGLDASKANQLSPEEFTIGASITNYRSLNALENVTFENVSFAISLPQGLALADGESVNKTVPSVLPGEVATVSWRVRPTGEKMGELTYRIYSTVSPGSLSKSVSRSLIVPMTTRVDLKTGFQMVSFPFAFDNTDPAAILGLEQGDFTLLRWDATQRRYALVNSIRPGEGYWLRVNTDQTLTLSGAKIAGDVFGGTLRLALPQGWVQIGNPYPYPVPIGLIRFIDVTQGMAMTYAEAVQRGLVRSVLFYYDTTPPVGYKPISLYSDPSAPMMPGRGYWIYVDSRNLEVIFPNVITPGATITFPSRLGGAPVRWQVQFIAQSEGKQDATAVIGAASRAADSIDMYDMPKPPAPVEESVQTLLIAPDGQSLLAQDLRADGTRRQVWEMVVSAPKPNSAVVLRWSGMQSVPSSLRLKLVDTEAKVTRDLRATSSYTFTAGASGSRRFQIVAEPRGVAGLRITSFRVTLTRGGAVSISYALSDTASAKVRIVNAAGKVVQTLQAGEAASRGVTNLTWNGRDGAGIAVPAGGYLVEVIATSEDGQTARAVQPVVITR
;
A
#
# COMPACT_ATOMS: atom_id res chain seq x y z
N MET A 1 -14.35 -55.62 66.62
CA MET A 1 -14.20 -57.00 67.13
C MET A 1 -13.06 -57.63 66.34
N THR A 2 -12.16 -58.34 67.05
CA THR A 2 -11.44 -59.56 66.61
C THR A 2 -10.74 -59.56 65.24
N HIS A 3 -9.39 -59.44 65.19
CA HIS A 3 -8.39 -60.55 65.26
C HIS A 3 -8.35 -61.43 64.00
N GLY A 4 -7.19 -61.83 63.44
CA GLY A 4 -5.78 -61.51 63.77
C GLY A 4 -4.82 -62.66 63.37
N GLU A 5 -3.54 -62.35 63.10
CA GLU A 5 -2.39 -63.30 62.92
C GLU A 5 -2.49 -64.29 61.72
N ASP A 6 -1.46 -65.06 61.32
CA ASP A 6 -0.18 -64.66 60.65
C ASP A 6 0.14 -65.75 59.56
N THR A 7 1.32 -66.14 59.02
CA THR A 7 2.76 -65.92 59.31
C THR A 7 3.65 -66.08 58.04
N GLN A 8 4.70 -65.25 57.94
CA GLN A 8 6.02 -65.40 57.26
C GLN A 8 6.28 -66.34 56.03
N GLY A 9 6.95 -65.77 55.01
CA GLY A 9 7.99 -66.43 54.18
C GLY A 9 7.58 -66.93 52.77
N GLY A 10 8.36 -66.76 51.68
CA GLY A 10 9.48 -65.83 51.43
C GLY A 10 10.54 -66.34 50.43
N GLN A 11 10.65 -65.76 49.21
CA GLN A 11 11.92 -65.69 48.44
C GLN A 11 11.88 -64.73 47.21
N MET A 12 12.59 -63.62 47.36
CA MET A 12 13.34 -62.80 46.37
C MET A 12 13.54 -63.30 44.91
N MET A 13 13.09 -62.50 43.91
CA MET A 13 14.02 -61.88 42.92
C MET A 13 13.40 -60.78 42.01
N LYS A 14 14.18 -59.71 41.82
CA LYS A 14 14.29 -58.81 40.64
C LYS A 14 13.02 -58.23 39.99
N LEU A 15 12.65 -57.02 40.44
CA LEU A 15 12.32 -55.93 39.51
C LEU A 15 13.61 -55.21 39.09
N VAL A 16 13.71 -54.79 37.82
CA VAL A 16 14.83 -54.03 37.24
C VAL A 16 14.24 -52.88 36.41
N GLY A 17 14.87 -51.69 36.43
CA GLY A 17 14.55 -50.62 35.45
C GLY A 17 14.07 -49.26 35.98
N LEU A 18 14.20 -48.94 37.27
CA LEU A 18 13.86 -47.61 37.80
C LEU A 18 14.84 -46.52 37.32
N SER A 19 14.60 -45.90 36.15
CA SER A 19 15.31 -44.69 35.73
C SER A 19 14.59 -43.44 36.24
N LYS A 20 15.00 -42.92 37.39
CA LYS A 20 14.45 -41.67 37.96
C LYS A 20 14.87 -40.46 37.10
N ARG A 21 13.93 -39.87 36.37
CA ARG A 21 13.96 -38.44 36.02
C ARG A 21 12.78 -37.74 36.66
N ARG A 22 13.07 -36.90 37.67
CA ARG A 22 12.10 -35.96 38.24
C ARG A 22 11.85 -34.85 37.23
N TRP A 23 10.77 -34.97 36.47
CA TRP A 23 10.12 -33.82 35.85
C TRP A 23 8.95 -33.42 36.74
N THR A 24 8.93 -32.17 37.19
CA THR A 24 7.75 -31.60 37.84
C THR A 24 6.76 -31.23 36.74
N ALA A 25 6.01 -32.21 36.24
CA ALA A 25 4.90 -31.94 35.34
C ALA A 25 3.87 -31.09 36.10
N CYS A 26 3.69 -29.84 35.69
CA CYS A 26 2.64 -28.97 36.20
C CYS A 26 1.29 -29.43 35.63
N VAL A 27 0.77 -30.54 36.16
CA VAL A 27 -0.63 -30.94 36.01
C VAL A 27 -1.47 -29.94 36.79
N LEU A 28 -1.74 -28.80 36.16
CA LEU A 28 -2.72 -27.83 36.61
C LEU A 28 -4.11 -28.44 36.46
N MET A 29 -4.58 -29.12 37.51
CA MET A 29 -6.02 -29.21 37.71
C MET A 29 -6.56 -27.79 37.79
N ALA A 30 -7.67 -27.51 37.09
CA ALA A 30 -8.28 -26.19 37.01
C ALA A 30 -8.92 -25.79 38.35
N GLY A 31 -8.09 -25.36 39.30
CA GLY A 31 -8.52 -24.78 40.58
C GLY A 31 -8.99 -23.35 40.38
N LEU A 32 -10.23 -23.06 40.80
CA LEU A 32 -10.93 -21.80 40.55
C LEU A 32 -10.13 -20.55 40.92
N LEU A 33 -10.16 -19.57 40.02
CA LEU A 33 -10.05 -18.14 40.34
C LEU A 33 -11.15 -17.36 39.62
N LEU A 34 -12.40 -17.82 39.79
CA LEU A 34 -13.60 -17.20 39.23
C LEU A 34 -13.91 -15.86 39.92
N GLY A 35 -13.57 -14.76 39.24
CA GLY A 35 -14.26 -13.48 39.45
C GLY A 35 -15.73 -13.61 39.08
N VAL A 36 -16.63 -12.99 39.85
CA VAL A 36 -18.08 -13.18 39.72
C VAL A 36 -18.59 -12.69 38.37
N LEU A 37 -19.08 -13.62 37.54
CA LEU A 37 -19.80 -13.35 36.30
C LEU A 37 -21.17 -14.05 36.31
N SER A 38 -22.17 -13.36 35.76
CA SER A 38 -23.59 -13.74 35.82
C SER A 38 -23.90 -15.00 34.98
N ALA A 39 -24.91 -15.76 35.41
CA ALA A 39 -25.23 -17.06 34.82
C ALA A 39 -25.85 -16.98 33.41
N VAL A 40 -25.01 -17.06 32.38
CA VAL A 40 -25.37 -17.47 31.02
C VAL A 40 -24.28 -18.43 30.51
N THR A 41 -24.68 -19.60 30.00
CA THR A 41 -23.89 -20.65 29.33
C THR A 41 -22.35 -20.59 29.42
N GLN A 42 -21.77 -20.91 30.59
CA GLN A 42 -20.35 -21.27 30.67
C GLN A 42 -20.11 -22.63 30.01
N ALA A 43 -19.05 -22.77 29.20
CA ALA A 43 -18.63 -24.03 28.63
C ALA A 43 -18.33 -25.08 29.72
N GLN A 44 -18.84 -26.30 29.58
CA GLN A 44 -18.73 -27.39 30.56
C GLN A 44 -17.90 -28.56 30.00
N PRO A 45 -16.61 -28.72 30.37
CA PRO A 45 -15.85 -29.92 30.00
C PRO A 45 -16.44 -31.18 30.66
N SER A 46 -16.38 -32.31 29.97
CA SER A 46 -16.78 -33.62 30.49
C SER A 46 -15.76 -34.19 31.49
N ASN A 47 -16.14 -35.23 32.26
CA ASN A 47 -15.27 -35.84 33.28
C ASN A 47 -14.01 -36.51 32.73
N ASP A 48 -14.02 -36.86 31.44
CA ASP A 48 -12.94 -37.46 30.65
C ASP A 48 -12.19 -36.43 29.78
N PHE A 49 -12.62 -35.17 29.76
CA PHE A 49 -11.98 -34.10 28.99
C PHE A 49 -10.48 -33.97 29.32
N ARG A 50 -9.64 -34.01 28.29
CA ARG A 50 -8.19 -33.82 28.41
C ARG A 50 -7.69 -32.85 27.35
N ALA A 51 -6.76 -32.00 27.74
CA ALA A 51 -6.07 -31.07 26.86
C ALA A 51 -4.67 -30.76 27.38
N VAL A 52 -3.79 -30.33 26.48
CA VAL A 52 -2.42 -29.89 26.76
C VAL A 52 -2.34 -28.39 26.49
N TYR A 53 -1.69 -27.64 27.38
CA TYR A 53 -1.58 -26.19 27.27
C TYR A 53 -0.13 -25.71 27.36
N ILE A 54 0.16 -24.61 26.67
CA ILE A 54 1.39 -23.82 26.81
C ILE A 54 1.05 -22.33 26.98
N ASN A 55 1.90 -21.62 27.72
CA ASN A 55 1.78 -20.21 28.00
C ASN A 55 3.20 -19.60 28.03
N ASN A 56 3.36 -18.33 27.62
CA ASN A 56 4.64 -17.62 27.64
C ASN A 56 4.57 -16.24 28.33
N GLY A 57 3.55 -16.01 29.15
CA GLY A 57 3.19 -14.74 29.78
C GLY A 57 2.31 -13.86 28.90
N ILE A 58 2.39 -13.97 27.57
CA ILE A 58 1.72 -13.09 26.61
C ILE A 58 0.48 -13.77 26.02
N LEU A 59 0.68 -14.98 25.48
CA LEU A 59 -0.36 -15.84 24.93
C LEU A 59 -0.50 -17.13 25.73
N ALA A 60 -1.66 -17.77 25.59
CA ALA A 60 -1.92 -19.15 25.97
C ALA A 60 -2.52 -19.91 24.79
N ALA A 61 -2.02 -21.12 24.52
CA ALA A 61 -2.50 -21.99 23.46
C ALA A 61 -2.70 -23.41 23.99
N GLY A 62 -3.66 -24.14 23.43
CA GLY A 62 -3.95 -25.52 23.83
C GLY A 62 -4.32 -26.44 22.68
N ILE A 63 -4.12 -27.74 22.91
CA ILE A 63 -4.57 -28.84 22.03
C ILE A 63 -5.39 -29.83 22.85
N GLY A 64 -6.61 -30.16 22.41
CA GLY A 64 -7.45 -31.17 23.06
C GLY A 64 -7.05 -32.59 22.67
N LEU A 65 -7.20 -33.52 23.61
CA LEU A 65 -6.76 -34.92 23.50
C LEU A 65 -7.89 -35.94 23.59
N ASP A 66 -8.93 -35.65 24.38
CA ASP A 66 -9.94 -36.64 24.82
C ASP A 66 -11.17 -35.92 25.37
N GLY A 67 -12.32 -36.60 25.39
CA GLY A 67 -13.58 -36.09 25.92
C GLY A 67 -14.21 -34.93 25.13
N GLN A 68 -15.20 -34.27 25.76
CA GLN A 68 -16.10 -33.30 25.14
C GLN A 68 -16.25 -32.01 25.96
N VAL A 69 -16.79 -30.98 25.33
CA VAL A 69 -17.14 -29.70 25.96
C VAL A 69 -18.58 -29.33 25.61
N GLY A 70 -19.44 -29.20 26.62
CA GLY A 70 -20.84 -28.79 26.48
C GLY A 70 -20.98 -27.27 26.38
N ILE A 71 -21.51 -26.78 25.26
CA ILE A 71 -21.75 -25.34 24.98
C ILE A 71 -23.14 -25.19 24.37
N GLY A 72 -23.97 -24.30 24.93
CA GLY A 72 -25.34 -24.06 24.43
C GLY A 72 -26.28 -25.27 24.46
N GLY A 73 -25.95 -26.33 25.20
CA GLY A 73 -26.69 -27.60 25.20
C GLY A 73 -26.24 -28.61 24.14
N THR A 74 -25.19 -28.30 23.36
CA THR A 74 -24.53 -29.23 22.43
C THR A 74 -23.17 -29.63 22.98
N ASN A 75 -22.81 -30.91 22.89
CA ASN A 75 -21.46 -31.37 23.22
C ASN A 75 -20.56 -31.33 21.97
N TYR A 76 -19.33 -30.87 22.13
CA TYR A 76 -18.34 -30.75 21.08
C TYR A 76 -17.06 -31.50 21.46
N ASP A 77 -16.55 -32.37 20.59
CA ASP A 77 -15.36 -33.18 20.88
C ASP A 77 -14.09 -32.33 20.97
N ALA A 78 -13.23 -32.65 21.92
CA ALA A 78 -11.98 -31.91 22.16
C ALA A 78 -10.80 -32.39 21.30
N ILE A 79 -10.81 -33.67 20.90
CA ILE A 79 -9.65 -34.34 20.33
C ILE A 79 -9.09 -33.67 19.06
N GLY A 80 -7.78 -33.41 19.04
CA GLY A 80 -7.07 -32.78 17.92
C GLY A 80 -7.36 -31.28 17.73
N ARG A 81 -8.29 -30.69 18.50
CA ARG A 81 -8.70 -29.29 18.32
C ARG A 81 -7.71 -28.32 18.97
N ILE A 82 -7.62 -27.12 18.42
CA ILE A 82 -6.72 -26.04 18.85
C ILE A 82 -7.54 -24.95 19.55
N THR A 83 -6.99 -24.34 20.60
CA THR A 83 -7.49 -23.09 21.18
C THR A 83 -6.37 -22.08 21.35
N LEU A 84 -6.69 -20.79 21.32
CA LEU A 84 -5.75 -19.68 21.47
C LEU A 84 -6.44 -18.49 22.17
N GLY A 85 -5.72 -17.85 23.08
CA GLY A 85 -6.14 -16.67 23.81
C GLY A 85 -4.94 -15.93 24.40
N THR A 86 -5.20 -14.81 25.08
CA THR A 86 -4.15 -14.07 25.79
C THR A 86 -3.91 -14.63 27.20
N ALA A 87 -2.75 -14.29 27.76
CA ALA A 87 -2.44 -14.48 29.17
C ALA A 87 -2.40 -13.10 29.86
N GLN A 88 -1.38 -12.30 29.57
CA GLN A 88 -1.25 -10.87 29.97
C GLN A 88 -1.26 -9.93 28.74
N GLY A 89 -1.87 -10.38 27.65
CA GLY A 89 -2.16 -9.56 26.47
C GLY A 89 -0.97 -8.77 25.92
N ALA A 90 -1.21 -7.50 25.57
CA ALA A 90 -0.19 -6.57 25.12
C ALA A 90 0.20 -5.58 26.24
N ARG A 91 1.50 -5.45 26.52
CA ARG A 91 2.06 -4.88 27.77
C ARG A 91 1.84 -3.37 27.99
N PHE A 92 0.98 -2.73 27.19
CA PHE A 92 0.53 -1.35 27.36
C PHE A 92 -0.89 -1.23 27.92
N THR A 93 -1.61 -2.34 28.07
CA THR A 93 -2.97 -2.44 28.59
C THR A 93 -3.08 -3.66 29.51
N THR A 94 -4.20 -3.77 30.22
CA THR A 94 -4.65 -5.00 30.91
C THR A 94 -6.06 -5.40 30.46
N ASP A 95 -6.68 -4.63 29.55
CA ASP A 95 -8.02 -4.90 29.02
C ASP A 95 -8.02 -6.10 28.03
N ASP A 96 -6.83 -6.57 27.62
CA ASP A 96 -6.62 -7.82 26.90
C ASP A 96 -5.96 -8.94 27.73
N ASP A 97 -6.01 -8.86 29.07
CA ASP A 97 -5.65 -9.98 29.97
C ASP A 97 -6.68 -11.12 29.91
N ASN A 98 -6.21 -12.37 29.82
CA ASN A 98 -7.01 -13.61 29.87
C ASN A 98 -8.23 -13.65 28.93
N GLN A 99 -8.15 -13.00 27.77
CA GLN A 99 -9.22 -12.89 26.79
C GLN A 99 -9.17 -14.02 25.75
N PRO A 100 -10.33 -14.46 25.22
CA PRO A 100 -10.36 -15.31 24.04
C PRO A 100 -9.77 -14.59 22.82
N LEU A 101 -9.09 -15.35 21.98
CA LEU A 101 -8.85 -14.99 20.58
C LEU A 101 -9.68 -15.89 19.66
N LEU A 102 -9.86 -17.16 20.06
CA LEU A 102 -10.79 -18.11 19.44
C LEU A 102 -12.01 -18.37 20.33
N PHE A 103 -13.13 -18.73 19.71
CA PHE A 103 -14.34 -19.16 20.40
C PHE A 103 -14.06 -20.30 21.40
N ALA A 104 -14.80 -20.31 22.50
CA ALA A 104 -14.72 -21.29 23.59
C ALA A 104 -13.37 -21.38 24.34
N PHE A 105 -12.37 -20.52 24.08
CA PHE A 105 -11.14 -20.46 24.88
C PHE A 105 -11.45 -20.35 26.39
N PRO A 106 -10.78 -21.12 27.28
CA PRO A 106 -9.59 -21.93 27.04
C PRO A 106 -9.85 -23.40 26.65
N TYR A 107 -11.05 -23.77 26.18
CA TYR A 107 -11.41 -25.16 25.88
C TYR A 107 -11.30 -25.48 24.38
N PRO A 108 -10.25 -26.20 23.92
CA PRO A 108 -10.19 -26.68 22.54
C PRO A 108 -11.30 -27.71 22.29
N CYS A 109 -12.23 -27.40 21.39
CA CYS A 109 -13.35 -28.28 21.02
C CYS A 109 -13.97 -27.94 19.66
N GLY A 110 -14.82 -28.82 19.15
CA GLY A 110 -15.72 -28.55 18.02
C GLY A 110 -14.98 -28.22 16.71
N ASN A 111 -15.60 -27.41 15.85
CA ASN A 111 -14.95 -26.94 14.61
C ASN A 111 -14.36 -25.53 14.77
N PHE A 112 -14.18 -25.05 16.01
CA PHE A 112 -13.72 -23.70 16.37
C PHE A 112 -12.21 -23.49 16.16
N GLY A 113 -11.44 -24.58 16.13
CA GLY A 113 -10.01 -24.58 15.83
C GLY A 113 -9.59 -25.93 15.31
N VAL A 114 -9.75 -26.17 14.01
CA VAL A 114 -9.64 -27.51 13.41
C VAL A 114 -8.70 -27.53 12.20
N VAL A 115 -7.82 -28.53 12.18
CA VAL A 115 -6.92 -28.82 11.06
C VAL A 115 -7.50 -29.99 10.26
N THR A 116 -7.80 -29.76 8.98
CA THR A 116 -8.17 -30.82 8.03
C THR A 116 -6.99 -31.14 7.13
N VAL A 117 -6.74 -32.43 6.93
CA VAL A 117 -5.78 -32.97 5.96
C VAL A 117 -6.57 -33.54 4.79
N ARG A 118 -6.34 -33.03 3.58
CA ARG A 118 -6.88 -33.62 2.34
C ARG A 118 -5.83 -34.54 1.73
N VAL A 119 -6.23 -35.77 1.41
CA VAL A 119 -5.42 -36.73 0.66
C VAL A 119 -6.13 -37.04 -0.65
N GLU A 120 -5.48 -36.73 -1.77
CA GLU A 120 -5.95 -37.04 -3.12
C GLU A 120 -5.09 -38.18 -3.70
N SER A 121 -5.75 -39.29 -4.02
CA SER A 121 -5.16 -40.44 -4.71
C SER A 121 -5.61 -40.51 -6.18
N ALA A 122 -5.34 -41.62 -6.87
CA ALA A 122 -5.86 -41.85 -8.22
C ALA A 122 -7.31 -42.38 -8.23
N GLU A 123 -7.84 -42.79 -7.08
CA GLU A 123 -9.11 -43.53 -6.95
C GLU A 123 -10.11 -42.84 -6.02
N GLU A 124 -9.62 -42.13 -5.00
CA GLU A 124 -10.41 -41.44 -3.96
C GLU A 124 -9.75 -40.13 -3.49
N THR A 125 -10.57 -39.17 -3.06
CA THR A 125 -10.17 -38.01 -2.24
C THR A 125 -10.76 -38.15 -0.84
N THR A 126 -9.90 -38.16 0.18
CA THR A 126 -10.28 -38.35 1.59
C THR A 126 -9.92 -37.08 2.38
N ASP A 127 -10.89 -36.51 3.10
CA ASP A 127 -10.71 -35.36 4.00
C ASP A 127 -10.86 -35.81 5.46
N VAL A 128 -9.82 -35.66 6.27
CA VAL A 128 -9.81 -36.11 7.69
C VAL A 128 -9.31 -35.02 8.64
N ILE A 129 -9.77 -35.06 9.89
CA ILE A 129 -9.37 -34.10 10.92
C ILE A 129 -8.09 -34.59 11.60
N TRP A 130 -7.08 -33.73 11.73
CA TRP A 130 -5.85 -34.07 12.44
C TRP A 130 -6.14 -34.43 13.90
N GLY A 131 -5.68 -35.61 14.33
CA GLY A 131 -5.84 -36.09 15.69
C GLY A 131 -7.13 -36.86 15.97
N SER A 132 -8.07 -36.95 15.02
CA SER A 132 -9.34 -37.68 15.20
C SER A 132 -9.16 -39.19 15.38
N GLU A 133 -10.26 -39.87 15.72
CA GLU A 133 -10.33 -41.34 15.81
C GLU A 133 -10.16 -42.07 14.46
N ASP A 134 -10.11 -41.33 13.34
CA ASP A 134 -9.77 -41.86 12.01
C ASP A 134 -8.28 -42.29 11.91
N GLY A 135 -7.46 -42.04 12.94
CA GLY A 135 -6.03 -42.34 12.90
C GLY A 135 -5.35 -42.44 14.26
N ASP A 136 -4.11 -42.93 14.23
CA ASP A 136 -3.33 -43.32 15.40
C ASP A 136 -2.35 -42.22 15.84
N TRP A 137 -2.27 -41.97 17.15
CA TRP A 137 -1.19 -41.19 17.75
C TRP A 137 0.11 -42.00 17.81
N VAL A 138 1.14 -41.56 17.07
CA VAL A 138 2.40 -42.30 16.90
C VAL A 138 3.26 -42.29 18.17
N ASP A 139 3.31 -41.15 18.86
CA ASP A 139 4.00 -40.97 20.16
C ASP A 139 3.12 -40.18 21.16
N GLY A 140 1.80 -40.09 20.91
CA GLY A 140 0.89 -39.22 21.66
C GLY A 140 1.00 -37.73 21.29
N VAL A 141 0.57 -36.88 22.23
CA VAL A 141 0.78 -35.43 22.26
C VAL A 141 1.47 -35.09 23.57
N GLU A 142 2.62 -34.42 23.51
CA GLU A 142 3.38 -34.03 24.70
C GLU A 142 3.60 -32.50 24.74
N PRO A 143 3.35 -31.84 25.89
CA PRO A 143 3.92 -30.52 26.16
C PRO A 143 5.42 -30.70 26.40
N TYR A 144 6.23 -30.17 25.50
CA TYR A 144 7.67 -30.21 25.59
C TYR A 144 8.24 -28.82 25.87
N ALA A 145 8.52 -28.54 27.14
CA ALA A 145 9.58 -27.61 27.48
C ALA A 145 10.91 -28.29 27.14
N ASP A 146 11.58 -27.84 26.08
CA ASP A 146 12.88 -28.40 25.73
C ASP A 146 13.95 -28.06 26.79
N ARG A 147 15.16 -28.63 26.67
CA ARG A 147 16.27 -28.28 27.60
C ARG A 147 16.69 -26.81 27.52
N ASN A 148 16.07 -26.04 26.63
CA ASN A 148 16.39 -24.69 26.23
C ASN A 148 15.14 -23.79 26.47
N GLY A 149 14.24 -24.20 27.37
CA GLY A 149 13.09 -23.44 27.87
C GLY A 149 11.99 -23.11 26.84
N ARG A 150 12.02 -23.70 25.64
CA ARG A 150 11.06 -23.40 24.57
C ARG A 150 9.70 -24.01 24.87
N SER A 151 8.69 -23.20 25.16
CA SER A 151 7.29 -23.63 25.31
C SER A 151 6.70 -24.12 23.98
N THR A 152 6.60 -25.43 23.78
CA THR A 152 5.97 -26.03 22.60
C THR A 152 5.12 -27.26 22.93
N ILE A 153 4.02 -27.45 22.20
CA ILE A 153 3.27 -28.71 22.15
C ILE A 153 3.65 -29.43 20.86
N VAL A 154 3.95 -30.72 20.95
CA VAL A 154 4.21 -31.58 19.79
C VAL A 154 3.22 -32.74 19.78
N GLY A 155 2.54 -32.96 18.66
CA GLY A 155 1.70 -34.12 18.42
C GLY A 155 2.05 -34.80 17.10
N ARG A 156 2.04 -36.14 17.06
CA ARG A 156 2.30 -36.93 15.84
C ARG A 156 1.15 -37.89 15.62
N TRP A 157 0.39 -37.67 14.55
CA TRP A 157 -0.79 -38.46 14.20
C TRP A 157 -0.63 -39.06 12.79
N ARG A 158 -1.09 -40.29 12.59
CA ARG A 158 -1.07 -41.01 11.32
C ARG A 158 -2.48 -41.43 10.96
N HIS A 159 -2.96 -41.02 9.79
CA HIS A 159 -4.15 -41.64 9.18
C HIS A 159 -3.74 -43.00 8.59
N SER A 160 -4.24 -44.08 9.17
CA SER A 160 -3.67 -45.41 8.93
C SER A 160 -4.03 -46.00 7.56
N ASP A 161 -5.19 -45.66 6.99
CA ASP A 161 -5.60 -46.15 5.65
C ASP A 161 -4.88 -45.45 4.49
N THR A 162 -4.57 -44.16 4.61
CA THR A 162 -3.81 -43.44 3.57
C THR A 162 -2.30 -43.53 3.76
N GLY A 163 -1.82 -43.83 4.97
CA GLY A 163 -0.39 -43.82 5.30
C GLY A 163 0.20 -42.40 5.41
N ILE A 164 -0.63 -41.37 5.60
CA ILE A 164 -0.18 -40.00 5.82
C ILE A 164 0.04 -39.74 7.31
N ARG A 165 1.27 -39.35 7.68
CA ARG A 165 1.62 -38.85 9.01
C ARG A 165 1.70 -37.33 9.01
N VAL A 166 1.15 -36.68 10.02
CA VAL A 166 1.24 -35.23 10.22
C VAL A 166 1.75 -34.93 11.61
N ASP A 167 2.97 -34.39 11.66
CA ASP A 167 3.58 -33.87 12.89
C ASP A 167 3.18 -32.40 13.06
N GLN A 168 2.39 -32.08 14.09
CA GLN A 168 2.05 -30.70 14.45
C GLN A 168 2.95 -30.21 15.59
N ILE A 169 3.45 -28.99 15.44
CA ILE A 169 4.20 -28.25 16.46
C ILE A 169 3.53 -26.90 16.65
N VAL A 170 3.06 -26.61 17.87
CA VAL A 170 2.59 -25.29 18.30
C VAL A 170 3.62 -24.70 19.25
N GLU A 171 4.04 -23.46 19.02
CA GLU A 171 5.11 -22.77 19.76
C GLU A 171 4.74 -21.31 19.99
N LEU A 172 4.92 -20.79 21.20
CA LEU A 172 4.70 -19.37 21.50
C LEU A 172 6.01 -18.58 21.41
N VAL A 173 6.08 -17.64 20.45
CA VAL A 173 7.25 -16.79 20.15
C VAL A 173 6.84 -15.33 20.28
N GLY A 174 7.23 -14.69 21.40
CA GLY A 174 6.76 -13.34 21.71
C GLY A 174 5.23 -13.28 21.75
N ALA A 175 4.65 -12.32 21.01
CA ALA A 175 3.20 -12.12 20.95
C ALA A 175 2.50 -12.98 19.86
N TYR A 176 3.10 -14.09 19.43
CA TYR A 176 2.60 -14.91 18.32
C TYR A 176 2.77 -16.42 18.57
N ALA A 177 1.72 -17.19 18.27
CA ALA A 177 1.77 -18.63 18.09
C ALA A 177 2.28 -18.97 16.67
N ARG A 178 3.45 -19.62 16.59
CA ARG A 178 3.94 -20.29 15.38
C ARG A 178 3.39 -21.71 15.36
N ILE A 179 2.66 -22.06 14.30
CA ILE A 179 2.18 -23.43 14.07
C ILE A 179 2.92 -23.99 12.86
N THR A 180 3.47 -25.20 13.01
CA THR A 180 4.20 -25.90 11.96
C THR A 180 3.64 -27.31 11.81
N TRP A 181 3.28 -27.69 10.58
CA TRP A 181 2.95 -29.07 10.23
C TRP A 181 4.04 -29.64 9.34
N THR A 182 4.50 -30.86 9.63
CA THR A 182 5.29 -31.66 8.68
C THR A 182 4.47 -32.87 8.28
N ILE A 183 3.94 -32.81 7.06
CA ILE A 183 3.14 -33.85 6.42
C ILE A 183 4.12 -34.80 5.74
N THR A 184 4.03 -36.11 6.01
CA THR A 184 4.90 -37.15 5.46
C THR A 184 4.05 -38.26 4.86
N ASN A 185 4.37 -38.66 3.62
CA ASN A 185 3.81 -39.86 3.02
C ASN A 185 4.64 -41.08 3.45
N GLU A 186 4.08 -41.91 4.34
CA GLU A 186 4.66 -43.18 4.79
C GLU A 186 4.07 -44.40 4.04
N GLY A 187 3.12 -44.16 3.14
CA GLY A 187 2.56 -45.16 2.22
C GLY A 187 3.49 -45.53 1.06
N THR A 188 3.01 -46.42 0.19
CA THR A 188 3.80 -47.04 -0.88
C THR A 188 3.61 -46.40 -2.27
N THR A 189 2.61 -45.54 -2.43
CA THR A 189 2.29 -44.82 -3.66
C THR A 189 2.46 -43.31 -3.49
N ALA A 190 2.56 -42.56 -4.59
CA ALA A 190 2.53 -41.10 -4.51
C ALA A 190 1.09 -40.61 -4.31
N GLN A 191 0.89 -39.63 -3.42
CA GLN A 191 -0.40 -39.04 -3.09
C GLN A 191 -0.29 -37.51 -3.07
N SER A 192 -1.32 -36.78 -3.47
CA SER A 192 -1.36 -35.32 -3.35
C SER A 192 -1.95 -34.93 -2.00
N VAL A 193 -1.19 -34.22 -1.17
CA VAL A 193 -1.62 -33.90 0.21
C VAL A 193 -1.69 -32.39 0.45
N GLY A 194 -2.84 -31.94 0.93
CA GLY A 194 -3.15 -30.55 1.27
C GLY A 194 -3.54 -30.39 2.74
N LEU A 195 -3.55 -29.16 3.22
CA LEU A 195 -3.96 -28.83 4.59
C LEU A 195 -4.86 -27.60 4.61
N ARG A 196 -5.89 -27.63 5.47
CA ARG A 196 -6.74 -26.50 5.80
C ARG A 196 -6.70 -26.28 7.31
N LEU A 197 -6.51 -25.04 7.73
CA LEU A 197 -6.78 -24.61 9.11
C LEU A 197 -8.05 -23.75 9.10
N LEU A 198 -9.05 -24.15 9.88
CA LEU A 198 -10.26 -23.37 10.17
C LEU A 198 -10.21 -22.89 11.63
N LEU A 199 -10.34 -21.57 11.85
CA LEU A 199 -10.49 -20.94 13.16
C LEU A 199 -11.79 -20.12 13.23
N ASP A 200 -12.40 -20.07 14.40
CA ASP A 200 -13.61 -19.30 14.72
C ASP A 200 -13.29 -18.18 15.75
N GLU A 201 -13.54 -16.91 15.39
CA GLU A 201 -12.75 -15.77 15.89
C GLU A 201 -13.48 -14.90 16.95
N GLU A 202 -13.56 -15.36 18.20
CA GLU A 202 -14.16 -14.63 19.32
C GLU A 202 -13.16 -13.68 20.04
N VAL A 203 -12.63 -12.70 19.31
CA VAL A 203 -11.56 -11.79 19.79
C VAL A 203 -12.01 -10.84 20.91
N GLY A 204 -11.75 -11.18 22.17
CA GLY A 204 -12.12 -10.36 23.34
C GLY A 204 -13.62 -10.38 23.68
N GLY A 205 -14.32 -11.43 23.25
CA GLY A 205 -15.74 -11.63 23.51
C GLY A 205 -16.04 -12.24 24.89
N ALA A 206 -17.25 -12.00 25.39
CA ALA A 206 -17.83 -12.83 26.45
C ALA A 206 -18.69 -13.92 25.79
N VAL A 207 -18.28 -15.18 25.96
CA VAL A 207 -18.80 -16.37 25.26
C VAL A 207 -20.31 -16.35 25.10
N GLY A 208 -20.77 -16.33 23.84
CA GLY A 208 -22.18 -16.48 23.49
C GLY A 208 -23.00 -15.18 23.43
N LEU A 209 -22.37 -14.01 23.54
CA LEU A 209 -22.93 -12.79 22.96
C LEU A 209 -22.60 -12.74 21.47
N PRO A 210 -23.46 -12.15 20.60
CA PRO A 210 -23.11 -11.91 19.19
C PRO A 210 -22.09 -10.76 19.13
N THR A 211 -20.82 -11.10 19.40
CA THR A 211 -19.74 -10.12 19.56
C THR A 211 -19.42 -9.53 18.20
N SER A 212 -20.04 -8.37 17.95
CA SER A 212 -19.95 -7.67 16.69
C SER A 212 -18.52 -7.20 16.51
N HIS A 213 -17.73 -7.96 15.76
CA HIS A 213 -16.34 -7.69 15.44
C HIS A 213 -16.23 -7.18 13.99
N TYR A 214 -15.03 -6.73 13.63
CA TYR A 214 -14.65 -6.37 12.26
C TYR A 214 -13.39 -7.15 11.89
N VAL A 215 -13.49 -7.98 10.85
CA VAL A 215 -12.30 -8.49 10.16
C VAL A 215 -11.80 -7.40 9.21
N ILE A 216 -10.61 -6.89 9.47
CA ILE A 216 -9.93 -5.87 8.69
C ILE A 216 -8.96 -6.61 7.77
N VAL A 217 -9.47 -7.13 6.64
CA VAL A 217 -8.57 -7.53 5.55
C VAL A 217 -7.92 -6.26 5.02
N PRO A 218 -6.58 -6.21 4.94
CA PRO A 218 -5.89 -5.07 4.40
C PRO A 218 -6.48 -4.61 3.08
N GLY A 219 -6.99 -3.37 3.03
CA GLY A 219 -7.40 -2.69 1.80
C GLY A 219 -8.75 -3.07 1.22
N TYR A 220 -9.48 -3.94 1.90
CA TYR A 220 -10.92 -4.00 1.78
C TYR A 220 -11.54 -3.02 2.78
N PHE A 221 -12.85 -2.83 2.70
CA PHE A 221 -13.60 -2.40 3.89
C PHE A 221 -13.45 -3.45 5.00
N PRO A 222 -13.82 -3.14 6.25
CA PRO A 222 -14.16 -4.19 7.22
C PRO A 222 -15.08 -5.19 6.52
N VAL A 223 -14.70 -6.47 6.55
CA VAL A 223 -15.45 -7.52 5.86
C VAL A 223 -16.88 -7.53 6.39
N GLN A 224 -17.85 -7.54 5.49
CA GLN A 224 -19.28 -7.58 5.79
C GLN A 224 -19.97 -8.78 5.10
N ASN A 225 -19.28 -9.42 4.16
CA ASN A 225 -19.79 -10.49 3.31
C ASN A 225 -18.71 -11.55 3.09
N ASP A 226 -19.05 -12.72 2.56
CA ASP A 226 -18.06 -13.75 2.18
C ASP A 226 -16.92 -13.15 1.33
N LEU A 227 -15.68 -13.38 1.75
CA LEU A 227 -14.49 -12.93 1.05
C LEU A 227 -13.53 -14.10 0.82
N ASP A 228 -13.26 -14.40 -0.46
CA ASP A 228 -12.41 -15.49 -0.92
C ASP A 228 -11.19 -14.91 -1.67
N LEU A 229 -10.01 -15.10 -1.09
CA LEU A 229 -8.75 -14.49 -1.51
C LEU A 229 -7.82 -15.59 -2.02
N GLN A 230 -7.53 -15.62 -3.32
CA GLN A 230 -6.78 -16.70 -3.96
C GLN A 230 -5.42 -16.21 -4.48
N GLY A 231 -4.36 -16.98 -4.19
CA GLY A 231 -2.98 -16.77 -4.63
C GLY A 231 -2.45 -15.34 -4.47
N GLY A 232 -2.46 -14.58 -5.57
CA GLY A 232 -2.01 -13.19 -5.60
C GLY A 232 -2.84 -12.23 -4.73
N GLN A 233 -4.10 -12.56 -4.46
CA GLN A 233 -5.02 -11.74 -3.65
C GLN A 233 -4.81 -11.89 -2.14
N VAL A 234 -4.20 -12.98 -1.68
CA VAL A 234 -3.91 -13.20 -0.25
C VAL A 234 -3.00 -12.06 0.24
N PRO A 235 -3.37 -11.31 1.30
CA PRO A 235 -2.56 -10.20 1.81
C PRO A 235 -1.32 -10.71 2.56
N SER A 236 -0.51 -9.81 3.12
CA SER A 236 0.63 -10.21 3.97
C SER A 236 0.21 -10.60 5.40
N LEU A 237 -0.89 -10.03 5.88
CA LEU A 237 -1.51 -10.30 7.19
C LEU A 237 -3.02 -10.00 7.10
N VAL A 238 -3.80 -10.36 8.11
CA VAL A 238 -5.17 -9.88 8.35
C VAL A 238 -5.37 -9.70 9.85
N ASP A 239 -6.06 -8.64 10.25
CA ASP A 239 -6.43 -8.40 11.64
C ASP A 239 -7.94 -8.63 11.85
N ALA A 240 -8.33 -9.21 12.98
CA ALA A 240 -9.70 -9.27 13.48
C ALA A 240 -9.77 -8.53 14.82
N ALA A 241 -10.68 -7.56 14.94
CA ALA A 241 -10.76 -6.65 16.07
C ALA A 241 -12.22 -6.36 16.49
N PRO A 242 -12.50 -6.13 17.78
CA PRO A 242 -13.85 -5.81 18.24
C PRO A 242 -14.33 -4.43 17.77
N ARG A 243 -15.65 -4.26 17.53
CA ARG A 243 -16.23 -2.97 17.10
C ARG A 243 -16.19 -1.86 18.16
N ARG A 244 -15.77 -2.16 19.40
CA ARG A 244 -15.77 -1.21 20.52
C ARG A 244 -14.52 -1.38 21.38
N THR A 245 -13.99 -0.25 21.86
CA THR A 245 -12.74 -0.04 22.61
C THR A 245 -11.45 -0.06 21.76
N ALA A 246 -10.42 0.62 22.27
CA ALA A 246 -9.09 0.71 21.66
C ALA A 246 -8.05 -0.22 22.33
N ASN A 247 -8.49 -0.98 23.35
CA ASN A 247 -7.62 -1.66 24.32
C ASN A 247 -7.87 -3.19 24.40
N ALA A 248 -8.99 -3.67 23.87
CA ALA A 248 -9.30 -5.09 23.74
C ALA A 248 -8.33 -5.75 22.72
N PRO A 249 -8.19 -7.10 22.72
CA PRO A 249 -7.24 -7.77 21.85
C PRO A 249 -7.54 -7.53 20.37
N ILE A 250 -6.50 -7.65 19.54
CA ILE A 250 -6.62 -7.74 18.09
C ILE A 250 -5.94 -9.04 17.70
N LEU A 251 -6.69 -9.99 17.13
CA LEU A 251 -6.10 -11.19 16.54
C LEU A 251 -5.49 -10.82 15.19
N ARG A 252 -4.31 -11.38 14.90
CA ARG A 252 -3.60 -11.21 13.64
C ARG A 252 -3.20 -12.56 13.06
N TRP A 253 -3.58 -12.77 11.80
CA TRP A 253 -2.97 -13.76 10.92
C TRP A 253 -1.80 -13.14 10.16
N VAL A 254 -0.69 -13.87 9.99
CA VAL A 254 0.43 -13.47 9.12
C VAL A 254 0.67 -14.52 8.03
N PHE A 255 0.51 -14.11 6.77
CA PHE A 255 0.55 -14.99 5.60
C PHE A 255 1.83 -14.83 4.76
N LYS A 256 2.49 -13.66 4.79
CA LYS A 256 3.67 -13.36 3.97
C LYS A 256 4.78 -12.71 4.82
N GLN A 257 5.61 -13.54 5.42
CA GLN A 257 6.83 -13.17 6.14
C GLN A 257 7.92 -14.22 5.86
N ASN A 258 9.20 -13.85 6.00
CA ASN A 258 10.31 -14.77 5.75
C ASN A 258 10.26 -15.98 6.71
N GLY A 259 10.25 -17.20 6.16
CA GLY A 259 10.13 -18.44 6.93
C GLY A 259 8.70 -18.94 7.16
N LEU A 260 7.67 -18.26 6.63
CA LEU A 260 6.29 -18.76 6.61
C LEU A 260 5.95 -19.40 5.24
N THR A 261 4.94 -20.27 5.25
CA THR A 261 4.34 -20.86 4.05
C THR A 261 3.05 -20.11 3.74
N THR A 262 3.04 -19.25 2.73
CA THR A 262 1.83 -18.52 2.32
C THR A 262 0.71 -19.48 1.90
N PRO A 263 -0.54 -19.30 2.38
CA PRO A 263 -1.69 -20.05 1.91
C PRO A 263 -1.97 -19.79 0.42
N ASP A 264 -2.42 -20.82 -0.28
CA ASP A 264 -2.87 -20.74 -1.67
C ASP A 264 -4.26 -20.07 -1.77
N ARG A 265 -5.08 -20.19 -0.72
CA ARG A 265 -6.40 -19.54 -0.58
C ARG A 265 -6.67 -19.19 0.89
N VAL A 266 -7.31 -18.04 1.13
CA VAL A 266 -7.84 -17.62 2.43
C VAL A 266 -9.29 -17.21 2.26
N VAL A 267 -10.18 -17.83 3.02
CA VAL A 267 -11.62 -17.51 3.05
C VAL A 267 -11.99 -16.92 4.40
N ILE A 268 -12.76 -15.84 4.39
CA ILE A 268 -13.37 -15.21 5.56
C ILE A 268 -14.87 -15.17 5.31
N ALA A 269 -15.64 -15.90 6.10
CA ALA A 269 -17.07 -16.13 5.87
C ALA A 269 -17.80 -16.50 7.16
N GLN A 270 -19.13 -16.69 7.06
CA GLN A 270 -19.96 -17.14 8.18
C GLN A 270 -19.45 -18.49 8.73
N PHE A 271 -19.14 -18.56 10.04
CA PHE A 271 -18.62 -19.75 10.70
C PHE A 271 -19.40 -21.02 10.36
N SER A 272 -20.73 -20.99 10.55
CA SER A 272 -21.61 -22.13 10.30
C SER A 272 -21.55 -22.69 8.87
N ARG A 273 -21.13 -21.89 7.88
CA ARG A 273 -20.93 -22.34 6.49
C ARG A 273 -19.52 -22.88 6.25
N LEU A 274 -18.51 -22.35 6.94
CA LEU A 274 -17.14 -22.88 6.90
C LEU A 274 -17.01 -24.19 7.69
N ALA A 275 -17.74 -24.34 8.79
CA ALA A 275 -17.75 -25.54 9.63
C ALA A 275 -18.59 -26.70 9.06
N ALA A 276 -19.45 -26.44 8.07
CA ALA A 276 -20.35 -27.43 7.47
C ALA A 276 -19.66 -28.45 6.54
N ASN A 277 -18.43 -28.18 6.10
CA ASN A 277 -17.62 -29.09 5.28
C ASN A 277 -16.17 -29.05 5.74
N LEU A 278 -15.46 -30.19 5.63
CA LEU A 278 -14.05 -30.29 6.02
C LEU A 278 -13.12 -29.52 5.08
N TRP A 279 -13.45 -29.43 3.79
CA TRP A 279 -12.63 -28.73 2.80
C TRP A 279 -13.42 -27.80 1.88
N GLU A 280 -14.44 -28.33 1.19
CA GLU A 280 -15.13 -27.60 0.12
C GLU A 280 -15.87 -26.35 0.60
N PHE A 281 -15.68 -25.24 -0.11
CA PHE A 281 -16.36 -23.98 0.16
C PHE A 281 -16.53 -23.14 -1.11
N THR A 282 -17.73 -22.61 -1.30
CA THR A 282 -18.07 -21.64 -2.36
C THR A 282 -18.56 -20.35 -1.71
N ALA A 283 -17.92 -19.23 -2.04
CA ALA A 283 -18.29 -17.92 -1.52
C ALA A 283 -19.59 -17.39 -2.17
N ILE A 284 -20.37 -16.64 -1.40
CA ILE A 284 -21.55 -15.89 -1.84
C ILE A 284 -21.31 -14.42 -1.46
N PRO A 285 -20.72 -13.59 -2.35
CA PRO A 285 -20.27 -12.23 -2.03
C PRO A 285 -21.37 -11.26 -1.57
N GLU A 286 -22.64 -11.63 -1.74
CA GLU A 286 -23.82 -10.87 -1.31
C GLU A 286 -24.36 -11.30 0.07
N LEU A 287 -23.95 -12.45 0.61
CA LEU A 287 -24.39 -12.93 1.92
C LEU A 287 -23.70 -12.14 3.03
N GLU A 288 -24.45 -11.60 3.99
CA GLU A 288 -23.87 -10.90 5.15
C GLU A 288 -23.20 -11.89 6.12
N VAL A 289 -22.04 -11.52 6.65
CA VAL A 289 -21.32 -12.26 7.69
C VAL A 289 -21.57 -11.58 9.04
N THR A 290 -22.13 -12.33 9.98
CA THR A 290 -22.38 -11.88 11.36
C THR A 290 -21.49 -12.60 12.38
N ASP A 291 -20.89 -13.72 11.98
CA ASP A 291 -20.18 -14.69 12.81
C ASP A 291 -18.92 -15.12 12.04
N TYR A 292 -17.75 -14.57 12.40
CA TYR A 292 -16.58 -14.53 11.51
C TYR A 292 -15.60 -15.68 11.77
N ALA A 293 -15.45 -16.55 10.78
CA ALA A 293 -14.41 -17.58 10.78
C ALA A 293 -13.46 -17.46 9.59
N PHE A 294 -12.24 -17.96 9.78
CA PHE A 294 -11.15 -17.96 8.79
C PHE A 294 -10.82 -19.39 8.39
N ALA A 295 -10.80 -19.67 7.09
CA ALA A 295 -10.22 -20.90 6.55
C ALA A 295 -9.01 -20.59 5.66
N CYS A 296 -7.83 -21.00 6.11
CA CYS A 296 -6.60 -20.92 5.34
C CYS A 296 -6.28 -22.28 4.71
N TYR A 297 -6.03 -22.30 3.40
CA TYR A 297 -5.81 -23.50 2.61
C TYR A 297 -4.41 -23.49 2.00
N TRP A 298 -3.72 -24.62 2.13
CA TRP A 298 -2.52 -24.95 1.37
C TRP A 298 -2.86 -26.13 0.44
N SER A 299 -2.92 -25.85 -0.86
CA SER A 299 -3.44 -26.76 -1.87
C SER A 299 -2.68 -28.09 -1.91
N PRO A 300 -3.33 -29.21 -2.30
CA PRO A 300 -2.68 -30.50 -2.42
C PRO A 300 -1.44 -30.48 -3.31
N GLN A 301 -0.36 -31.13 -2.84
CA GLN A 301 0.89 -31.28 -3.59
C GLN A 301 1.36 -32.73 -3.52
N SER A 302 1.81 -33.26 -4.66
CA SER A 302 2.25 -34.65 -4.79
C SER A 302 3.47 -34.95 -3.91
N LEU A 303 3.28 -35.83 -2.93
CA LEU A 303 4.31 -36.43 -2.09
C LEU A 303 4.55 -37.87 -2.54
N ALA A 304 5.75 -38.17 -3.01
CA ALA A 304 6.20 -39.54 -3.21
C ALA A 304 6.46 -40.26 -1.86
N PRO A 305 6.48 -41.60 -1.82
CA PRO A 305 6.81 -42.38 -0.62
C PRO A 305 8.08 -41.91 0.09
N GLY A 306 8.03 -41.79 1.42
CA GLY A 306 9.13 -41.32 2.25
C GLY A 306 9.50 -39.85 2.07
N ARG A 307 8.64 -39.03 1.45
CA ARG A 307 8.82 -37.58 1.30
C ARG A 307 7.88 -36.81 2.19
N SER A 308 8.32 -35.61 2.58
CA SER A 308 7.58 -34.71 3.45
C SER A 308 7.48 -33.29 2.87
N ARG A 309 6.39 -32.59 3.22
CA ARG A 309 6.19 -31.14 3.03
C ARG A 309 6.00 -30.49 4.41
N THR A 310 6.67 -29.37 4.64
CA THR A 310 6.47 -28.56 5.85
C THR A 310 5.67 -27.31 5.50
N ILE A 311 4.67 -27.01 6.33
CA ILE A 311 3.83 -25.81 6.28
C ILE A 311 4.03 -25.05 7.59
N VAL A 312 4.30 -23.75 7.52
CA VAL A 312 4.49 -22.87 8.69
C VAL A 312 3.54 -21.69 8.60
N THR A 313 2.69 -21.49 9.62
CA THR A 313 1.85 -20.29 9.78
C THR A 313 2.15 -19.59 11.11
N LEU A 314 1.68 -18.34 11.23
CA LEU A 314 1.90 -17.48 12.38
C LEU A 314 0.62 -16.69 12.68
N ILE A 315 0.12 -16.82 13.90
CA ILE A 315 -1.10 -16.18 14.40
C ILE A 315 -0.75 -15.50 15.73
N GLY A 316 -1.24 -14.31 16.04
CA GLY A 316 -0.84 -13.59 17.25
C GLY A 316 -1.55 -12.26 17.45
N LEU A 317 -0.92 -11.33 18.16
CA LEU A 317 -1.53 -10.05 18.50
C LEU A 317 -1.21 -8.95 17.48
N GLY A 318 -2.25 -8.36 16.89
CA GLY A 318 -2.15 -7.20 15.98
C GLY A 318 -1.71 -5.91 16.69
N THR A 319 -1.84 -5.88 18.02
CA THR A 319 -1.23 -4.89 18.93
C THR A 319 0.29 -4.98 19.00
N SER A 320 0.90 -6.02 18.41
CA SER A 320 2.35 -6.25 18.32
C SER A 320 2.85 -6.39 16.87
N THR A 321 4.15 -6.20 16.65
CA THR A 321 4.87 -6.51 15.40
C THR A 321 6.16 -7.26 15.74
N ASN A 322 6.51 -8.31 14.99
CA ASN A 322 7.68 -9.15 15.30
C ASN A 322 8.64 -9.42 14.11
N ASP A 323 9.84 -9.89 14.45
CA ASP A 323 10.75 -10.61 13.56
C ASP A 323 11.18 -11.94 14.20
N PRO A 324 10.53 -13.08 13.86
CA PRO A 324 10.79 -14.40 14.41
C PRO A 324 11.80 -15.22 13.59
N THR A 325 12.73 -14.56 12.88
CA THR A 325 13.80 -15.20 12.09
C THR A 325 15.13 -15.29 12.86
N GLY A 326 16.11 -16.04 12.37
CA GLY A 326 17.46 -16.08 12.97
C GLY A 326 17.50 -16.76 14.35
N ARG A 327 18.34 -16.25 15.27
CA ARG A 327 18.59 -16.90 16.58
C ARG A 327 17.64 -16.49 17.71
N TYR A 328 16.93 -15.38 17.55
CA TYR A 328 16.05 -14.78 18.57
C TYR A 328 14.89 -14.05 17.91
N ALA A 329 13.83 -13.71 18.65
CA ALA A 329 12.77 -12.83 18.16
C ALA A 329 13.00 -11.42 18.70
N LEU A 330 12.70 -10.41 17.91
CA LEU A 330 12.42 -9.07 18.43
C LEU A 330 10.94 -8.81 18.21
N ASP A 331 10.20 -8.44 19.26
CA ASP A 331 8.84 -7.93 19.16
C ASP A 331 8.77 -6.49 19.65
N THR A 332 7.78 -5.73 19.19
CA THR A 332 7.36 -4.47 19.81
C THR A 332 5.86 -4.25 19.71
N GLU A 333 5.30 -3.69 20.78
CA GLU A 333 3.87 -3.45 20.95
C GLU A 333 3.59 -1.98 21.30
N SER A 334 2.43 -1.49 20.85
CA SER A 334 1.93 -0.16 21.17
C SER A 334 0.43 -0.10 20.94
N PRO A 335 -0.28 0.85 21.58
CA PRO A 335 -1.60 1.27 21.10
C PRO A 335 -1.53 1.53 19.59
N GLY A 336 -2.56 1.09 18.87
CA GLY A 336 -2.68 1.38 17.43
C GLY A 336 -3.06 2.83 17.17
N VAL A 337 -3.89 3.41 18.04
CA VAL A 337 -4.42 4.77 17.93
C VAL A 337 -4.11 5.56 19.20
N VAL A 338 -3.91 6.87 19.05
CA VAL A 338 -4.10 7.84 20.13
C VAL A 338 -5.49 8.44 19.97
N GLY A 339 -6.32 8.40 21.00
CA GLY A 339 -7.64 9.04 21.00
C GLY A 339 -7.56 10.56 21.14
N LEU A 340 -8.72 11.22 21.02
CA LEU A 340 -8.91 12.63 21.39
C LEU A 340 -9.66 12.73 22.72
N ASP A 341 -9.23 13.65 23.58
CA ASP A 341 -9.91 14.00 24.83
C ASP A 341 -9.73 15.50 25.08
N ALA A 342 -10.82 16.26 24.91
CA ALA A 342 -10.82 17.71 25.03
C ALA A 342 -10.57 18.22 26.47
N SER A 343 -10.53 17.35 27.49
CA SER A 343 -10.12 17.71 28.85
C SER A 343 -8.59 17.79 29.02
N LYS A 344 -7.81 17.28 28.06
CA LYS A 344 -6.35 17.16 28.14
C LYS A 344 -5.62 18.36 27.56
N ALA A 345 -4.43 18.64 28.09
CA ALA A 345 -3.65 19.83 27.70
C ALA A 345 -3.16 19.79 26.25
N ASN A 346 -2.84 18.60 25.73
CA ASN A 346 -2.53 18.35 24.31
C ASN A 346 -3.76 17.87 23.52
N GLN A 347 -4.94 17.75 24.16
CA GLN A 347 -6.19 17.19 23.64
C GLN A 347 -6.14 15.72 23.19
N LEU A 348 -5.12 14.97 23.59
CA LEU A 348 -4.88 13.58 23.18
C LEU A 348 -5.03 12.64 24.37
N SER A 349 -5.53 11.42 24.12
CA SER A 349 -5.69 10.39 25.15
C SER A 349 -5.19 9.02 24.67
N PRO A 350 -4.32 8.33 25.42
CA PRO A 350 -3.69 8.80 26.66
C PRO A 350 -2.63 9.88 26.39
N GLU A 351 -2.39 10.75 27.38
CA GLU A 351 -1.33 11.77 27.33
C GLU A 351 0.09 11.16 27.39
N GLU A 352 0.19 9.94 27.91
CA GLU A 352 1.39 9.11 27.97
C GLU A 352 0.97 7.64 27.82
N PHE A 353 1.65 6.87 26.97
CA PHE A 353 1.43 5.44 26.77
C PHE A 353 2.73 4.65 26.81
N THR A 354 2.60 3.34 27.04
CA THR A 354 3.71 2.40 26.99
C THR A 354 3.97 1.95 25.55
N ILE A 355 5.23 2.02 25.11
CA ILE A 355 5.75 1.20 24.01
C ILE A 355 6.55 0.06 24.65
N GLY A 356 6.16 -1.19 24.37
CA GLY A 356 6.87 -2.37 24.85
C GLY A 356 7.77 -2.99 23.78
N ALA A 357 8.80 -3.72 24.21
CA ALA A 357 9.64 -4.54 23.35
C ALA A 357 10.11 -5.81 24.07
N SER A 358 10.28 -6.89 23.33
CA SER A 358 10.79 -8.16 23.87
C SER A 358 11.82 -8.85 22.98
N ILE A 359 12.66 -9.66 23.64
CA ILE A 359 13.54 -10.64 23.01
C ILE A 359 13.26 -12.02 23.57
N THR A 360 12.87 -12.96 22.72
CA THR A 360 12.73 -14.39 23.05
C THR A 360 13.94 -15.18 22.53
N ASN A 361 14.62 -15.93 23.42
CA ASN A 361 15.80 -16.73 23.09
C ASN A 361 15.45 -18.20 22.74
N TYR A 362 14.76 -18.45 21.62
CA TYR A 362 14.24 -19.79 21.26
C TYR A 362 15.07 -20.60 20.23
N ARG A 363 16.18 -20.06 19.69
CA ARG A 363 17.09 -20.85 18.81
C ARG A 363 18.51 -20.92 19.36
N SER A 364 18.64 -21.74 20.41
CA SER A 364 19.86 -22.44 20.77
C SER A 364 20.53 -23.06 19.53
N LEU A 365 21.86 -22.94 19.41
CA LEU A 365 22.60 -23.43 18.23
C LEU A 365 22.94 -24.90 18.40
N ASN A 366 22.17 -25.75 17.71
CA ASN A 366 22.22 -27.21 17.82
C ASN A 366 21.79 -27.71 19.21
N ALA A 367 21.43 -29.00 19.31
CA ALA A 367 20.95 -29.62 20.56
C ALA A 367 22.05 -29.86 21.63
N LEU A 368 23.12 -29.06 21.62
CA LEU A 368 24.33 -29.22 22.43
C LEU A 368 24.86 -27.93 23.07
N GLU A 369 24.55 -26.72 22.56
CA GLU A 369 25.07 -25.46 23.12
C GLU A 369 23.97 -24.45 23.45
N ASN A 370 23.54 -24.48 24.70
CA ASN A 370 22.61 -23.51 25.28
C ASN A 370 23.30 -22.18 25.56
N VAL A 371 23.21 -21.28 24.57
CA VAL A 371 23.78 -19.94 24.62
C VAL A 371 22.84 -18.98 25.33
N THR A 372 23.15 -18.66 26.59
CA THR A 372 22.67 -17.43 27.25
C THR A 372 23.07 -16.21 26.42
N PHE A 373 22.14 -15.28 26.21
CA PHE A 373 22.50 -13.97 25.69
C PHE A 373 22.94 -13.06 26.84
N GLU A 374 24.04 -12.34 26.64
CA GLU A 374 24.64 -11.42 27.60
C GLU A 374 24.62 -9.99 27.04
N ASN A 375 24.49 -9.00 27.94
CA ASN A 375 24.42 -7.57 27.62
C ASN A 375 23.35 -7.26 26.54
N VAL A 376 22.14 -7.78 26.73
CA VAL A 376 21.02 -7.64 25.81
C VAL A 376 20.53 -6.20 25.82
N SER A 377 20.81 -5.47 24.74
CA SER A 377 20.48 -4.06 24.61
C SER A 377 19.28 -3.84 23.70
N PHE A 378 18.44 -2.89 24.07
CA PHE A 378 17.30 -2.38 23.33
C PHE A 378 17.43 -0.86 23.17
N ALA A 379 17.05 -0.32 22.01
CA ALA A 379 17.02 1.11 21.76
C ALA A 379 15.78 1.53 20.96
N ILE A 380 15.13 2.63 21.35
CA ILE A 380 13.95 3.18 20.64
C ILE A 380 14.32 4.41 19.79
N SER A 381 13.77 4.48 18.58
CA SER A 381 13.79 5.67 17.72
C SER A 381 12.36 6.12 17.46
N LEU A 382 12.05 7.34 17.90
CA LEU A 382 10.74 7.98 17.75
C LEU A 382 10.76 9.00 16.59
N PRO A 383 9.67 9.11 15.81
CA PRO A 383 9.49 10.18 14.83
C PRO A 383 9.05 11.48 15.50
N GLN A 384 9.20 12.61 14.80
CA GLN A 384 8.51 13.86 15.18
C GLN A 384 7.00 13.59 15.36
N GLY A 385 6.41 14.14 16.43
CA GLY A 385 5.06 13.83 16.87
C GLY A 385 5.01 12.93 18.10
N LEU A 386 6.07 12.16 18.38
CA LEU A 386 6.24 11.35 19.58
C LEU A 386 7.51 11.76 20.34
N ALA A 387 7.45 11.80 21.66
CA ALA A 387 8.60 12.04 22.53
C ALA A 387 8.63 11.02 23.68
N LEU A 388 9.80 10.78 24.26
CA LEU A 388 9.90 10.09 25.53
C LEU A 388 9.24 10.92 26.64
N ALA A 389 8.70 10.23 27.65
CA ALA A 389 8.30 10.85 28.90
C ALA A 389 9.51 11.40 29.69
N ASP A 390 9.26 12.28 30.64
CA ASP A 390 10.36 12.85 31.43
C ASP A 390 10.97 11.76 32.34
N GLY A 391 12.31 11.72 32.36
CA GLY A 391 13.10 10.70 33.06
C GLY A 391 13.34 9.40 32.28
N GLU A 392 12.81 9.24 31.06
CA GLU A 392 13.02 8.04 30.25
C GLU A 392 14.35 8.02 29.47
N SER A 393 14.86 6.81 29.18
CA SER A 393 16.13 6.59 28.47
C SER A 393 15.95 5.85 27.14
N VAL A 394 16.54 6.40 26.07
CA VAL A 394 16.51 5.81 24.71
C VAL A 394 17.00 4.36 24.69
N ASN A 395 18.10 4.08 25.40
CA ASN A 395 18.69 2.75 25.51
C ASN A 395 18.28 2.11 26.84
N LYS A 396 18.01 0.80 26.83
CA LYS A 396 17.75 -0.04 28.01
C LYS A 396 18.46 -1.39 27.83
N THR A 397 18.95 -1.97 28.93
CA THR A 397 19.77 -3.19 28.90
C THR A 397 19.30 -4.21 29.93
N VAL A 398 19.15 -5.46 29.50
CA VAL A 398 18.95 -6.62 30.38
C VAL A 398 20.29 -7.37 30.50
N PRO A 399 20.80 -7.67 31.71
CA PRO A 399 22.14 -8.23 31.88
C PRO A 399 22.34 -9.56 31.14
N SER A 400 21.41 -10.51 31.32
CA SER A 400 21.45 -11.81 30.67
C SER A 400 20.05 -12.36 30.38
N VAL A 401 19.95 -13.29 29.43
CA VAL A 401 18.71 -13.95 28.99
C VAL A 401 19.02 -15.41 28.63
N LEU A 402 18.60 -16.34 29.47
CA LEU A 402 18.83 -17.78 29.26
C LEU A 402 18.06 -18.28 28.02
N PRO A 403 18.44 -19.41 27.43
CA PRO A 403 17.62 -20.08 26.41
C PRO A 403 16.20 -20.34 26.92
N GLY A 404 15.22 -19.93 26.12
CA GLY A 404 13.79 -20.02 26.39
C GLY A 404 13.19 -18.81 27.10
N GLU A 405 14.02 -17.97 27.72
CA GLU A 405 13.53 -16.78 28.40
C GLU A 405 13.10 -15.66 27.43
N VAL A 406 12.23 -14.80 27.95
CA VAL A 406 11.81 -13.55 27.31
C VAL A 406 12.35 -12.38 28.14
N ALA A 407 13.31 -11.63 27.58
CA ALA A 407 13.62 -10.30 28.09
C ALA A 407 12.58 -9.30 27.61
N THR A 408 12.11 -8.44 28.51
CA THR A 408 11.19 -7.34 28.20
C THR A 408 11.77 -6.00 28.62
N VAL A 409 11.53 -4.97 27.82
CA VAL A 409 11.68 -3.57 28.23
C VAL A 409 10.45 -2.78 27.77
N SER A 410 10.22 -1.63 28.39
CA SER A 410 9.17 -0.69 28.01
C SER A 410 9.70 0.73 28.05
N TRP A 411 9.06 1.64 27.32
CA TRP A 411 9.28 3.08 27.40
C TRP A 411 7.95 3.79 27.58
N ARG A 412 7.91 4.77 28.49
CA ARG A 412 6.81 5.74 28.57
C ARG A 412 7.00 6.81 27.49
N VAL A 413 5.98 6.99 26.65
CA VAL A 413 6.01 7.81 25.42
C VAL A 413 4.79 8.71 25.39
N ARG A 414 4.99 9.99 25.06
CA ARG A 414 3.93 11.00 24.96
C ARG A 414 3.74 11.49 23.53
N PRO A 415 2.51 11.57 23.01
CA PRO A 415 2.24 12.20 21.72
C PRO A 415 2.24 13.72 21.91
N THR A 416 3.03 14.43 21.10
CA THR A 416 3.30 15.86 21.29
C THR A 416 2.20 16.77 20.73
N GLY A 417 1.35 16.24 19.84
CA GLY A 417 0.36 17.02 19.09
C GLY A 417 0.95 17.87 17.95
N GLU A 418 2.29 17.90 17.78
CA GLU A 418 2.96 18.64 16.70
C GLU A 418 2.75 18.02 15.31
N LYS A 419 2.38 16.73 15.27
CA LYS A 419 2.24 15.97 14.02
C LYS A 419 1.15 14.92 14.15
N MET A 420 0.19 15.00 13.23
CA MET A 420 -0.90 14.04 13.05
C MET A 420 -0.63 13.10 11.88
N GLY A 421 -1.40 12.01 11.82
CA GLY A 421 -1.27 10.94 10.85
C GLY A 421 -0.56 9.71 11.40
N GLU A 422 -0.12 8.84 10.50
CA GLU A 422 0.65 7.65 10.86
C GLU A 422 2.08 8.03 11.29
N LEU A 423 2.47 7.64 12.50
CA LEU A 423 3.80 7.85 13.07
C LEU A 423 4.49 6.50 13.30
N THR A 424 5.45 6.16 12.44
CA THR A 424 6.26 4.94 12.56
C THR A 424 7.43 5.16 13.51
N TYR A 425 7.51 4.34 14.56
CA TYR A 425 8.70 4.23 15.41
C TYR A 425 9.52 2.98 15.05
N ARG A 426 10.70 2.84 15.66
CA ARG A 426 11.54 1.64 15.49
C ARG A 426 12.22 1.24 16.79
N ILE A 427 12.14 -0.04 17.12
CA ILE A 427 13.00 -0.68 18.12
C ILE A 427 14.20 -1.31 17.41
N TYR A 428 15.38 -1.13 17.97
CA TYR A 428 16.60 -1.84 17.65
C TYR A 428 16.98 -2.74 18.83
N SER A 429 17.67 -3.84 18.55
CA SER A 429 18.32 -4.64 19.59
C SER A 429 19.67 -5.19 19.18
N THR A 430 20.50 -5.50 20.18
CA THR A 430 21.76 -6.23 20.02
C THR A 430 21.94 -7.26 21.14
N VAL A 431 22.38 -8.47 20.79
CA VAL A 431 22.70 -9.55 21.74
C VAL A 431 24.11 -10.10 21.52
N SER A 432 24.78 -10.47 22.61
CA SER A 432 26.04 -11.23 22.59
C SER A 432 25.80 -12.62 23.19
N PRO A 433 26.60 -13.65 22.85
CA PRO A 433 27.73 -13.66 21.93
C PRO A 433 27.31 -13.62 20.45
N GLY A 434 28.23 -13.16 19.60
CA GLY A 434 28.05 -13.09 18.14
C GLY A 434 27.52 -11.75 17.60
N SER A 435 27.34 -10.73 18.46
CA SER A 435 26.98 -9.36 18.09
C SER A 435 25.78 -9.26 17.14
N LEU A 436 24.78 -10.11 17.37
CA LEU A 436 23.60 -10.22 16.52
C LEU A 436 22.69 -9.03 16.77
N SER A 437 22.14 -8.44 15.72
CA SER A 437 21.25 -7.30 15.81
C SER A 437 19.96 -7.48 15.01
N LYS A 438 18.92 -6.79 15.43
CA LYS A 438 17.61 -6.70 14.77
C LYS A 438 17.05 -5.30 14.86
N SER A 439 16.07 -5.02 14.01
CA SER A 439 15.16 -3.90 14.23
C SER A 439 13.76 -4.23 13.74
N VAL A 440 12.74 -3.82 14.50
CA VAL A 440 11.33 -3.92 14.11
C VAL A 440 10.72 -2.52 14.19
N SER A 441 9.93 -2.17 13.18
CA SER A 441 9.14 -0.94 13.16
C SER A 441 7.66 -1.24 13.35
N ARG A 442 6.97 -0.33 14.02
CA ARG A 442 5.53 -0.33 14.19
C ARG A 442 5.02 1.10 14.05
N SER A 443 3.80 1.24 13.54
CA SER A 443 3.12 2.50 13.33
C SER A 443 1.92 2.62 14.24
N LEU A 444 1.60 3.85 14.64
CA LEU A 444 0.36 4.23 15.32
C LEU A 444 -0.16 5.54 14.73
N ILE A 445 -1.48 5.78 14.75
CA ILE A 445 -2.04 7.04 14.25
C ILE A 445 -2.28 8.02 15.40
N VAL A 446 -1.75 9.23 15.25
CA VAL A 446 -2.09 10.41 16.06
C VAL A 446 -3.12 11.26 15.31
N PRO A 447 -4.25 11.63 15.93
CA PRO A 447 -5.28 12.44 15.30
C PRO A 447 -4.87 13.90 15.16
N MET A 448 -5.57 14.61 14.27
CA MET A 448 -5.66 16.06 14.30
C MET A 448 -6.43 16.48 15.56
N THR A 449 -5.84 17.35 16.37
CA THR A 449 -6.50 18.01 17.51
C THR A 449 -7.28 19.23 17.02
N THR A 450 -7.95 19.97 17.92
CA THR A 450 -8.61 21.23 17.51
C THR A 450 -7.61 22.37 17.27
N ARG A 451 -6.31 22.15 17.56
CA ARG A 451 -5.22 23.09 17.26
C ARG A 451 -4.82 22.99 15.79
N VAL A 452 -4.77 24.12 15.09
CA VAL A 452 -4.44 24.19 13.66
C VAL A 452 -3.42 25.29 13.39
N ASP A 453 -2.30 24.92 12.77
CA ASP A 453 -1.32 25.88 12.27
C ASP A 453 -1.68 26.33 10.85
N LEU A 454 -1.81 27.64 10.66
CA LEU A 454 -2.18 28.28 9.39
C LEU A 454 -1.02 29.14 8.87
N LYS A 455 -0.88 29.19 7.53
CA LYS A 455 0.13 30.01 6.84
C LYS A 455 -0.49 31.19 6.12
N THR A 456 0.27 32.28 6.07
CA THR A 456 -0.09 33.52 5.37
C THR A 456 -0.44 33.25 3.90
N GLY A 457 -1.56 33.80 3.42
CA GLY A 457 -2.05 33.53 2.06
C GLY A 457 -3.05 32.37 1.99
N PHE A 458 -3.43 31.96 0.78
CA PHE A 458 -4.43 30.90 0.55
C PHE A 458 -3.87 29.47 0.68
N GLN A 459 -4.56 28.66 1.48
CA GLN A 459 -4.30 27.24 1.69
C GLN A 459 -5.60 26.42 1.61
N MET A 460 -5.51 25.14 1.22
CA MET A 460 -6.68 24.29 0.97
C MET A 460 -6.94 23.35 2.17
N VAL A 461 -8.02 23.59 2.90
CA VAL A 461 -8.29 23.01 4.24
C VAL A 461 -9.60 22.22 4.30
N SER A 462 -9.75 21.40 5.34
CA SER A 462 -11.03 20.82 5.78
C SER A 462 -11.17 20.95 7.30
N PHE A 463 -12.38 20.80 7.83
CA PHE A 463 -12.64 20.84 9.27
C PHE A 463 -13.26 19.51 9.73
N PRO A 464 -12.46 18.59 10.31
CA PRO A 464 -12.88 17.22 10.63
C PRO A 464 -13.65 17.10 11.96
N PHE A 465 -14.51 18.07 12.25
CA PHE A 465 -15.22 18.21 13.52
C PHE A 465 -16.67 18.65 13.28
N ALA A 466 -17.60 18.19 14.12
CA ALA A 466 -18.93 18.75 14.21
C ALA A 466 -18.89 20.05 15.04
N PHE A 467 -19.77 21.00 14.74
CA PHE A 467 -19.87 22.29 15.44
C PHE A 467 -21.33 22.64 15.68
N ASP A 468 -21.66 23.12 16.89
CA ASP A 468 -23.02 23.61 17.19
C ASP A 468 -23.31 24.92 16.43
N ASN A 469 -22.29 25.78 16.31
CA ASN A 469 -22.31 26.97 15.47
C ASN A 469 -21.39 26.73 14.27
N THR A 470 -21.96 26.68 13.07
CA THR A 470 -21.19 26.44 11.83
C THR A 470 -20.54 27.70 11.23
N ASP A 471 -20.70 28.87 11.84
CA ASP A 471 -20.14 30.13 11.33
C ASP A 471 -18.59 30.10 11.32
N PRO A 472 -17.93 30.45 10.19
CA PRO A 472 -16.48 30.42 10.07
C PRO A 472 -15.72 31.33 11.05
N ALA A 473 -16.23 32.53 11.34
CA ALA A 473 -15.56 33.47 12.24
C ALA A 473 -15.61 32.96 13.68
N ALA A 474 -16.78 32.46 14.10
CA ALA A 474 -16.97 31.84 15.40
C ALA A 474 -16.13 30.56 15.59
N ILE A 475 -15.98 29.73 14.54
CA ILE A 475 -15.16 28.50 14.60
C ILE A 475 -13.66 28.84 14.67
N LEU A 476 -13.19 29.76 13.84
CA LEU A 476 -11.77 30.13 13.77
C LEU A 476 -11.33 31.01 14.95
N GLY A 477 -12.26 31.73 15.60
CA GLY A 477 -11.93 32.72 16.62
C GLY A 477 -11.30 34.00 16.04
N LEU A 478 -11.69 34.37 14.82
CA LEU A 478 -11.13 35.50 14.06
C LEU A 478 -12.19 36.53 13.66
N GLU A 479 -11.80 37.80 13.54
CA GLU A 479 -12.70 38.86 13.10
C GLU A 479 -12.95 38.80 11.58
N GLN A 480 -14.07 39.40 11.15
CA GLN A 480 -14.44 39.46 9.74
C GLN A 480 -13.49 40.41 8.98
N GLY A 481 -12.52 39.82 8.28
CA GLY A 481 -11.47 40.52 7.53
C GLY A 481 -10.07 39.94 7.77
N ASP A 482 -9.86 39.26 8.89
CA ASP A 482 -8.59 38.57 9.19
C ASP A 482 -8.37 37.31 8.36
N PHE A 483 -9.48 36.72 7.90
CA PHE A 483 -9.50 35.55 7.05
C PHE A 483 -10.42 35.72 5.85
N THR A 484 -10.35 34.77 4.91
CA THR A 484 -11.31 34.63 3.81
C THR A 484 -11.54 33.15 3.54
N LEU A 485 -12.78 32.69 3.67
CA LEU A 485 -13.16 31.29 3.41
C LEU A 485 -14.00 31.21 2.13
N LEU A 486 -13.50 30.45 1.16
CA LEU A 486 -14.10 30.27 -0.17
C LEU A 486 -14.34 28.79 -0.47
N ARG A 487 -15.40 28.50 -1.22
CA ARG A 487 -15.64 27.19 -1.85
C ARG A 487 -16.09 27.37 -3.29
N TRP A 488 -15.76 26.39 -4.13
CA TRP A 488 -16.13 26.36 -5.54
C TRP A 488 -17.56 25.88 -5.74
N ASP A 489 -18.36 26.70 -6.42
CA ASP A 489 -19.65 26.30 -6.99
C ASP A 489 -19.39 25.61 -8.35
N ALA A 490 -19.62 24.30 -8.40
CA ALA A 490 -19.45 23.50 -9.61
C ALA A 490 -20.41 23.89 -10.75
N THR A 491 -21.59 24.42 -10.42
CA THR A 491 -22.63 24.85 -11.36
C THR A 491 -22.28 26.19 -11.99
N GLN A 492 -21.91 27.16 -11.14
CA GLN A 492 -21.54 28.53 -11.56
C GLN A 492 -20.08 28.64 -12.01
N ARG A 493 -19.27 27.59 -11.80
CA ARG A 493 -17.83 27.50 -12.14
C ARG A 493 -17.01 28.67 -11.61
N ARG A 494 -17.24 29.02 -10.34
CA ARG A 494 -16.54 30.12 -9.64
C ARG A 494 -16.43 29.84 -8.14
N TYR A 495 -15.51 30.55 -7.49
CA TYR A 495 -15.46 30.59 -6.03
C TYR A 495 -16.56 31.50 -5.46
N ALA A 496 -17.14 31.07 -4.34
CA ALA A 496 -18.13 31.80 -3.55
C ALA A 496 -17.70 31.81 -2.06
N LEU A 497 -18.16 32.82 -1.31
CA LEU A 497 -17.92 32.92 0.13
C LEU A 497 -18.70 31.85 0.90
N VAL A 498 -18.09 31.33 1.95
CA VAL A 498 -18.65 30.30 2.84
C VAL A 498 -19.15 30.95 4.12
N ASN A 499 -20.35 30.58 4.56
CA ASN A 499 -20.99 31.04 5.81
C ASN A 499 -21.39 29.88 6.75
N SER A 500 -21.05 28.64 6.39
CA SER A 500 -21.34 27.43 7.17
C SER A 500 -20.28 26.39 6.86
N ILE A 501 -19.49 26.00 7.86
CA ILE A 501 -18.50 24.91 7.80
C ILE A 501 -19.19 23.57 8.06
N ARG A 502 -18.81 22.54 7.29
CA ARG A 502 -19.35 21.17 7.40
C ARG A 502 -18.23 20.12 7.31
N PRO A 503 -18.29 19.03 8.09
CA PRO A 503 -17.45 17.85 7.88
C PRO A 503 -17.52 17.35 6.44
N GLY A 504 -16.40 16.81 5.93
CA GLY A 504 -16.32 16.18 4.61
C GLY A 504 -16.20 17.16 3.44
N GLU A 505 -16.43 18.46 3.66
CA GLU A 505 -16.21 19.49 2.67
C GLU A 505 -14.75 20.01 2.69
N GLY A 506 -14.29 20.46 1.52
CA GLY A 506 -13.00 21.14 1.36
C GLY A 506 -13.21 22.63 1.07
N TYR A 507 -12.28 23.45 1.53
CA TYR A 507 -12.34 24.91 1.43
C TYR A 507 -11.00 25.52 1.04
N TRP A 508 -11.04 26.72 0.48
CA TRP A 508 -9.90 27.63 0.40
C TRP A 508 -9.98 28.62 1.57
N LEU A 509 -9.01 28.55 2.49
CA LEU A 509 -8.85 29.49 3.60
C LEU A 509 -7.63 30.36 3.34
N ARG A 510 -7.81 31.68 3.36
CA ARG A 510 -6.73 32.66 3.50
C ARG A 510 -6.71 33.21 4.90
N VAL A 511 -5.51 33.40 5.47
CA VAL A 511 -5.28 34.25 6.65
C VAL A 511 -4.25 35.34 6.34
N ASN A 512 -4.34 36.47 7.05
CA ASN A 512 -3.46 37.63 6.86
C ASN A 512 -2.03 37.43 7.43
N THR A 513 -1.83 36.47 8.33
CA THR A 513 -0.55 36.17 8.99
C THR A 513 -0.40 34.68 9.34
N ASP A 514 0.84 34.21 9.47
CA ASP A 514 1.17 32.92 10.07
C ASP A 514 0.69 32.88 11.52
N GLN A 515 -0.14 31.89 11.86
CA GLN A 515 -0.82 31.83 13.16
C GLN A 515 -1.24 30.41 13.52
N THR A 516 -1.35 30.15 14.83
CA THR A 516 -1.89 28.91 15.39
C THR A 516 -3.22 29.22 16.05
N LEU A 517 -4.28 28.51 15.65
CA LEU A 517 -5.63 28.67 16.20
C LEU A 517 -6.09 27.41 16.94
N THR A 518 -7.09 27.57 17.80
CA THR A 518 -7.83 26.47 18.43
C THR A 518 -9.29 26.57 18.00
N LEU A 519 -9.79 25.57 17.27
CA LEU A 519 -11.15 25.58 16.71
C LEU A 519 -12.20 25.58 17.83
N SER A 520 -12.99 26.64 17.87
CA SER A 520 -13.99 26.86 18.92
C SER A 520 -15.26 26.05 18.66
N GLY A 521 -15.81 25.44 19.73
CA GLY A 521 -17.01 24.60 19.64
C GLY A 521 -16.82 23.27 18.88
N ALA A 522 -15.58 22.91 18.52
CA ALA A 522 -15.26 21.67 17.83
C ALA A 522 -15.59 20.44 18.69
N LYS A 523 -16.43 19.57 18.15
CA LYS A 523 -16.78 18.26 18.72
C LYS A 523 -16.35 17.16 17.77
N ILE A 524 -15.91 16.04 18.34
CA ILE A 524 -15.85 14.78 17.59
C ILE A 524 -17.30 14.44 17.19
N ALA A 525 -17.57 14.24 15.90
CA ALA A 525 -18.87 13.73 15.48
C ALA A 525 -19.09 12.37 16.16
N GLY A 526 -20.22 12.18 16.86
CA GLY A 526 -20.35 11.14 17.90
C GLY A 526 -20.03 9.70 17.45
N ASP A 527 -20.15 9.43 16.15
CA ASP A 527 -20.09 8.11 15.56
C ASP A 527 -18.88 7.91 14.63
N VAL A 528 -17.67 8.37 15.00
CA VAL A 528 -16.41 8.10 14.23
C VAL A 528 -16.23 6.61 13.89
N PHE A 529 -16.78 5.71 14.72
CA PHE A 529 -16.79 4.26 14.54
C PHE A 529 -18.17 3.67 14.15
N GLY A 530 -19.22 4.50 14.00
CA GLY A 530 -20.62 4.06 13.85
C GLY A 530 -21.46 4.75 12.76
N GLY A 531 -21.01 5.87 12.19
CA GLY A 531 -21.79 6.70 11.27
C GLY A 531 -21.04 7.09 10.00
N THR A 532 -21.45 6.53 8.86
CA THR A 532 -20.89 6.87 7.55
C THR A 532 -21.36 8.26 7.12
N LEU A 533 -20.45 9.25 7.06
CA LEU A 533 -20.81 10.54 6.49
C LEU A 533 -21.01 10.40 4.97
N ARG A 534 -22.08 10.99 4.47
CA ARG A 534 -22.33 11.15 3.03
C ARG A 534 -22.23 12.61 2.61
N LEU A 535 -21.68 12.87 1.44
CA LEU A 535 -21.60 14.19 0.82
C LEU A 535 -22.03 14.11 -0.64
N ALA A 536 -23.04 14.91 -1.02
CA ALA A 536 -23.47 15.03 -2.40
C ALA A 536 -22.40 15.68 -3.29
N LEU A 537 -22.16 15.10 -4.46
CA LEU A 537 -21.13 15.48 -5.39
C LEU A 537 -21.76 15.94 -6.73
N PRO A 538 -21.90 17.27 -6.96
CA PRO A 538 -22.38 17.79 -8.23
C PRO A 538 -21.36 17.55 -9.36
N GLN A 539 -21.84 17.48 -10.60
CA GLN A 539 -21.03 17.24 -11.79
C GLN A 539 -19.94 18.31 -11.98
N GLY A 540 -18.73 17.87 -12.31
CA GLY A 540 -17.53 18.70 -12.47
C GLY A 540 -16.61 18.63 -11.26
N TRP A 541 -15.94 19.74 -10.96
CA TRP A 541 -15.00 19.82 -9.84
C TRP A 541 -15.70 20.10 -8.51
N VAL A 542 -15.40 19.31 -7.49
CA VAL A 542 -15.93 19.47 -6.12
C VAL A 542 -14.78 19.54 -5.12
N GLN A 543 -14.86 20.47 -4.17
CA GLN A 543 -13.98 20.50 -3.00
C GLN A 543 -14.55 19.63 -1.88
N ILE A 544 -13.80 18.57 -1.55
CA ILE A 544 -14.06 17.62 -0.46
C ILE A 544 -12.93 17.68 0.57
N GLY A 545 -13.15 17.08 1.73
CA GLY A 545 -12.19 17.00 2.82
C GLY A 545 -12.33 15.68 3.56
N ASN A 546 -11.37 15.32 4.39
CA ASN A 546 -11.59 14.25 5.36
C ASN A 546 -12.54 14.76 6.47
N PRO A 547 -13.65 14.07 6.78
CA PRO A 547 -14.58 14.45 7.85
C PRO A 547 -14.15 14.03 9.26
N TYR A 548 -13.18 13.12 9.40
CA TYR A 548 -12.75 12.58 10.69
C TYR A 548 -11.34 13.08 11.05
N PRO A 549 -10.99 13.21 12.34
CA PRO A 549 -9.68 13.71 12.76
C PRO A 549 -8.54 12.69 12.55
N TYR A 550 -8.83 11.52 11.96
CA TYR A 550 -7.87 10.47 11.64
C TYR A 550 -7.79 10.31 10.11
N PRO A 551 -6.62 9.98 9.51
CA PRO A 551 -6.51 9.81 8.07
C PRO A 551 -7.41 8.73 7.49
N VAL A 552 -8.02 9.00 6.33
CA VAL A 552 -8.83 8.05 5.56
C VAL A 552 -8.08 7.69 4.28
N PRO A 553 -7.63 6.45 4.07
CA PRO A 553 -7.01 6.04 2.80
C PRO A 553 -7.97 6.21 1.62
N ILE A 554 -7.51 6.77 0.49
CA ILE A 554 -8.42 7.09 -0.62
C ILE A 554 -9.15 5.86 -1.19
N GLY A 555 -8.53 4.67 -1.18
CA GLY A 555 -9.17 3.44 -1.66
C GLY A 555 -10.34 2.95 -0.79
N LEU A 556 -10.50 3.49 0.43
CA LEU A 556 -11.61 3.16 1.33
C LEU A 556 -12.79 4.15 1.23
N ILE A 557 -12.81 5.10 0.29
CA ILE A 557 -14.03 5.88 0.02
C ILE A 557 -14.97 5.09 -0.91
N ARG A 558 -16.28 5.15 -0.67
CA ARG A 558 -17.33 4.57 -1.52
C ARG A 558 -18.13 5.66 -2.20
N PHE A 559 -18.85 5.30 -3.25
CA PHE A 559 -19.77 6.19 -3.95
C PHE A 559 -21.12 5.50 -4.14
N ILE A 560 -22.20 6.25 -4.02
CA ILE A 560 -23.54 5.79 -4.36
C ILE A 560 -24.07 6.66 -5.50
N ASP A 561 -24.52 6.03 -6.58
CA ASP A 561 -25.40 6.71 -7.53
C ASP A 561 -26.81 6.64 -6.95
N VAL A 562 -27.38 7.80 -6.59
CA VAL A 562 -28.67 7.86 -5.88
C VAL A 562 -29.86 7.43 -6.74
N THR A 563 -29.65 7.20 -8.04
CA THR A 563 -30.65 6.55 -8.92
C THR A 563 -30.59 5.02 -8.89
N GLN A 564 -29.45 4.44 -8.51
CA GLN A 564 -29.25 2.99 -8.41
C GLN A 564 -29.29 2.47 -6.97
N GLY A 565 -29.05 3.32 -5.97
CA GLY A 565 -29.16 2.99 -4.54
C GLY A 565 -28.04 2.12 -3.95
N MET A 566 -27.15 1.57 -4.78
CA MET A 566 -26.05 0.68 -4.35
C MET A 566 -24.75 1.44 -4.11
N ALA A 567 -24.04 1.10 -3.02
CA ALA A 567 -22.75 1.69 -2.66
C ALA A 567 -21.58 0.94 -3.33
N MET A 568 -20.99 1.56 -4.34
CA MET A 568 -19.82 1.11 -5.10
C MET A 568 -18.52 1.51 -4.39
N THR A 569 -17.43 0.78 -4.60
CA THR A 569 -16.07 1.26 -4.29
C THR A 569 -15.65 2.42 -5.21
N TYR A 570 -14.66 3.23 -4.80
CA TYR A 570 -14.01 4.20 -5.70
C TYR A 570 -13.50 3.53 -6.99
N ALA A 571 -13.02 2.29 -6.88
CA ALA A 571 -12.58 1.47 -7.99
C ALA A 571 -13.66 1.28 -9.08
N GLU A 572 -14.84 0.83 -8.67
CA GLU A 572 -15.97 0.59 -9.57
C GLU A 572 -16.56 1.90 -10.08
N ALA A 573 -16.63 2.95 -9.25
CA ALA A 573 -17.14 4.25 -9.66
C ALA A 573 -16.27 4.88 -10.78
N VAL A 574 -14.95 4.69 -10.72
CA VAL A 574 -14.01 5.05 -11.80
C VAL A 574 -14.22 4.17 -13.03
N GLN A 575 -14.34 2.84 -12.87
CA GLN A 575 -14.56 1.93 -14.00
C GLN A 575 -15.89 2.20 -14.74
N ARG A 576 -16.93 2.64 -14.03
CA ARG A 576 -18.22 3.05 -14.58
C ARG A 576 -18.21 4.46 -15.18
N GLY A 577 -17.09 5.19 -15.11
CA GLY A 577 -16.96 6.55 -15.65
C GLY A 577 -17.80 7.60 -14.92
N LEU A 578 -18.02 7.42 -13.61
CA LEU A 578 -18.84 8.32 -12.78
C LEU A 578 -18.00 9.39 -12.05
N VAL A 579 -16.71 9.11 -11.85
CA VAL A 579 -15.76 9.92 -11.09
C VAL A 579 -14.33 9.62 -11.56
N ARG A 580 -13.41 10.60 -11.48
CA ARG A 580 -12.01 10.43 -11.90
C ARG A 580 -11.15 9.83 -10.79
N SER A 581 -10.11 9.08 -11.16
CA SER A 581 -9.26 8.29 -10.24
C SER A 581 -8.19 9.08 -9.46
N VAL A 582 -8.23 10.41 -9.52
CA VAL A 582 -7.20 11.28 -8.94
C VAL A 582 -7.84 12.36 -8.09
N LEU A 583 -7.37 12.47 -6.85
CA LEU A 583 -7.61 13.64 -6.01
C LEU A 583 -6.44 14.63 -6.17
N PHE A 584 -6.71 15.94 -6.11
CA PHE A 584 -5.65 16.95 -6.04
C PHE A 584 -5.72 17.72 -4.73
N TYR A 585 -4.61 17.85 -4.01
CA TYR A 585 -4.50 18.78 -2.88
C TYR A 585 -3.51 19.91 -3.21
N TYR A 586 -3.65 21.05 -2.54
CA TYR A 586 -2.71 22.16 -2.66
C TYR A 586 -1.63 22.05 -1.58
N ASP A 587 -0.36 22.10 -2.00
CA ASP A 587 0.80 22.05 -1.12
C ASP A 587 1.40 23.45 -1.00
N THR A 588 1.42 23.99 0.22
CA THR A 588 2.02 25.28 0.55
C THR A 588 3.52 25.18 0.86
N THR A 589 4.10 23.98 0.83
CA THR A 589 5.56 23.79 0.91
C THR A 589 6.21 24.26 -0.39
N PRO A 590 7.20 25.17 -0.37
CA PRO A 590 7.87 25.60 -1.59
C PRO A 590 8.58 24.43 -2.31
N PRO A 591 8.41 24.26 -3.64
CA PRO A 591 7.65 25.13 -4.53
C PRO A 591 6.13 24.84 -4.49
N VAL A 592 5.37 25.90 -4.25
CA VAL A 592 3.93 25.87 -3.93
C VAL A 592 3.10 25.47 -5.16
N GLY A 593 2.14 24.55 -4.99
CA GLY A 593 1.26 24.13 -6.08
C GLY A 593 0.43 22.87 -5.81
N TYR A 594 -0.35 22.43 -6.81
CA TYR A 594 -1.13 21.20 -6.72
C TYR A 594 -0.27 19.94 -6.75
N LYS A 595 -0.69 18.92 -5.98
CA LYS A 595 -0.13 17.56 -5.98
C LYS A 595 -1.27 16.55 -6.22
N PRO A 596 -1.11 15.60 -7.16
CA PRO A 596 -2.07 14.53 -7.38
C PRO A 596 -1.89 13.37 -6.37
N ILE A 597 -2.98 12.69 -6.06
CA ILE A 597 -3.04 11.38 -5.40
C ILE A 597 -3.88 10.47 -6.29
N SER A 598 -3.30 9.37 -6.81
CA SER A 598 -3.98 8.49 -7.76
C SER A 598 -4.30 7.11 -7.18
N LEU A 599 -5.58 6.73 -7.26
CA LEU A 599 -6.12 5.42 -6.89
C LEU A 599 -5.42 4.26 -7.63
N TYR A 600 -4.89 4.50 -8.83
CA TYR A 600 -4.20 3.48 -9.62
C TYR A 600 -2.76 3.22 -9.15
N SER A 601 -2.04 4.25 -8.67
CA SER A 601 -0.64 4.12 -8.25
C SER A 601 -0.51 3.76 -6.79
N ASP A 602 -1.28 4.45 -5.94
CA ASP A 602 -1.28 4.36 -4.49
C ASP A 602 -2.70 4.62 -3.93
N PRO A 603 -3.56 3.59 -3.90
CA PRO A 603 -4.84 3.64 -3.20
C PRO A 603 -4.71 3.72 -1.67
N SER A 604 -3.51 3.51 -1.10
CA SER A 604 -3.25 3.63 0.35
C SER A 604 -3.02 5.05 0.82
N ALA A 605 -2.73 5.96 -0.11
CA ALA A 605 -2.46 7.35 0.18
C ALA A 605 -3.57 7.98 1.06
N PRO A 606 -3.21 8.55 2.23
CA PRO A 606 -4.18 9.10 3.15
C PRO A 606 -4.77 10.43 2.68
N MET A 607 -6.10 10.54 2.71
CA MET A 607 -6.77 11.82 2.95
C MET A 607 -6.45 12.25 4.39
N MET A 608 -5.36 12.98 4.55
CA MET A 608 -4.98 13.62 5.81
C MET A 608 -6.12 14.53 6.33
N PRO A 609 -6.41 14.50 7.65
CA PRO A 609 -7.33 15.44 8.29
C PRO A 609 -6.82 16.89 8.16
N GLY A 610 -7.73 17.86 8.20
CA GLY A 610 -7.41 19.29 8.11
C GLY A 610 -7.11 19.80 6.69
N ARG A 611 -6.95 18.90 5.71
CA ARG A 611 -6.60 19.23 4.33
C ARG A 611 -7.81 19.10 3.40
N GLY A 612 -7.97 20.06 2.49
CA GLY A 612 -8.95 20.00 1.41
C GLY A 612 -8.39 19.33 0.16
N TYR A 613 -9.27 18.67 -0.58
CA TYR A 613 -8.98 17.94 -1.81
C TYR A 613 -9.99 18.30 -2.90
N TRP A 614 -9.56 18.24 -4.15
CA TRP A 614 -10.41 18.27 -5.32
C TRP A 614 -10.70 16.85 -5.80
N ILE A 615 -11.95 16.61 -6.18
CA ILE A 615 -12.38 15.44 -6.96
C ILE A 615 -13.14 15.91 -8.21
N TYR A 616 -12.99 15.21 -9.34
CA TYR A 616 -13.78 15.45 -10.55
C TYR A 616 -14.82 14.36 -10.72
N VAL A 617 -16.05 14.79 -11.00
CA VAL A 617 -17.27 13.98 -10.99
C VAL A 617 -17.91 14.07 -12.37
N ASP A 618 -17.98 12.95 -13.06
CA ASP A 618 -18.54 12.87 -14.42
C ASP A 618 -20.08 12.72 -14.39
N SER A 619 -20.63 12.11 -13.33
CA SER A 619 -22.09 11.99 -13.08
C SER A 619 -22.70 13.23 -12.40
N ARG A 620 -24.04 13.28 -12.32
CA ARG A 620 -24.83 14.31 -11.61
C ARG A 620 -25.44 13.85 -10.30
N ASN A 621 -25.54 12.54 -10.09
CA ASN A 621 -26.37 11.92 -9.05
C ASN A 621 -25.51 11.10 -8.06
N LEU A 622 -24.29 11.58 -7.77
CA LEU A 622 -23.31 10.84 -6.99
C LEU A 622 -23.22 11.41 -5.57
N GLU A 623 -23.15 10.56 -4.55
CA GLU A 623 -22.63 10.93 -3.22
C GLU A 623 -21.34 10.17 -2.96
N VAL A 624 -20.38 10.78 -2.27
CA VAL A 624 -19.27 10.06 -1.62
C VAL A 624 -19.68 9.65 -0.21
N ILE A 625 -19.34 8.42 0.16
CA ILE A 625 -19.52 7.84 1.48
C ILE A 625 -18.12 7.63 2.07
N PHE A 626 -17.85 8.27 3.21
CA PHE A 626 -16.63 8.06 3.95
C PHE A 626 -16.76 6.83 4.87
N PRO A 627 -15.71 6.00 5.00
CA PRO A 627 -15.73 4.83 5.87
C PRO A 627 -15.65 5.27 7.34
N ASN A 628 -16.16 4.47 8.26
CA ASN A 628 -15.83 4.64 9.67
C ASN A 628 -14.31 4.52 9.85
N VAL A 629 -13.72 5.27 10.78
CA VAL A 629 -12.28 5.19 11.04
C VAL A 629 -11.96 3.81 11.61
N ILE A 630 -10.95 3.15 11.04
CA ILE A 630 -10.49 1.84 11.48
C ILE A 630 -9.32 2.02 12.45
N THR A 631 -9.34 1.30 13.58
CA THR A 631 -8.25 1.30 14.55
C THR A 631 -6.95 0.78 13.89
N PRO A 632 -5.81 1.47 14.00
CA PRO A 632 -4.57 1.06 13.33
C PRO A 632 -3.92 -0.14 13.99
N GLY A 633 -3.03 -0.77 13.24
CA GLY A 633 -2.52 -2.11 13.50
C GLY A 633 -2.56 -2.85 12.17
N ALA A 634 -3.75 -2.92 11.58
CA ALA A 634 -3.95 -3.46 10.24
C ALA A 634 -3.11 -2.70 9.21
N THR A 635 -2.25 -3.43 8.50
CA THR A 635 -1.75 -2.99 7.18
C THR A 635 -2.94 -2.84 6.25
N ILE A 636 -2.86 -2.00 5.21
CA ILE A 636 -3.98 -1.76 4.30
C ILE A 636 -3.52 -1.99 2.84
N THR A 637 -3.87 -3.16 2.28
CA THR A 637 -3.39 -3.73 1.00
C THR A 637 -4.51 -3.77 -0.05
N PHE A 638 -4.81 -2.61 -0.60
CA PHE A 638 -5.91 -2.35 -1.53
C PHE A 638 -6.00 -3.34 -2.68
N PRO A 639 -7.20 -3.58 -3.23
CA PRO A 639 -7.42 -4.48 -4.36
C PRO A 639 -6.37 -4.21 -5.45
N SER A 640 -5.72 -5.30 -5.88
CA SER A 640 -4.50 -5.29 -6.70
C SER A 640 -4.61 -4.28 -7.83
N ARG A 641 -3.73 -3.26 -7.84
CA ARG A 641 -3.74 -2.07 -8.72
C ARG A 641 -4.68 -2.24 -9.91
N LEU A 642 -5.85 -1.62 -9.82
CA LEU A 642 -6.88 -1.67 -10.86
C LEU A 642 -6.24 -1.47 -12.24
N GLY A 643 -6.55 -2.36 -13.17
CA GLY A 643 -5.98 -2.37 -14.52
C GLY A 643 -6.40 -1.17 -15.37
N GLY A 644 -5.86 0.01 -15.06
CA GLY A 644 -5.82 1.14 -15.98
C GLY A 644 -5.16 0.71 -17.30
N ALA A 645 -5.49 1.40 -18.39
CA ALA A 645 -4.90 1.07 -19.68
C ALA A 645 -3.36 1.09 -19.59
N PRO A 646 -2.65 0.05 -20.08
CA PRO A 646 -1.21 0.05 -20.13
C PRO A 646 -0.66 1.30 -20.84
N VAL A 647 -0.19 2.26 -20.04
CA VAL A 647 0.48 3.47 -20.51
C VAL A 647 1.78 3.04 -21.17
N ARG A 648 1.92 3.36 -22.45
CA ARG A 648 3.04 2.94 -23.29
C ARG A 648 4.22 3.87 -23.11
N TRP A 649 3.92 5.16 -23.06
CA TRP A 649 4.85 6.23 -22.73
C TRP A 649 4.06 7.42 -22.21
N GLN A 650 4.70 8.22 -21.35
CA GLN A 650 4.17 9.48 -20.87
C GLN A 650 5.30 10.47 -20.55
N VAL A 651 5.01 11.75 -20.70
CA VAL A 651 5.91 12.86 -20.42
C VAL A 651 5.18 13.85 -19.52
N GLN A 652 5.70 14.06 -18.32
CA GLN A 652 5.20 15.07 -17.39
C GLN A 652 5.92 16.39 -17.65
N PHE A 653 5.17 17.49 -17.71
CA PHE A 653 5.68 18.85 -17.77
C PHE A 653 5.57 19.54 -16.41
N ILE A 654 6.59 20.31 -16.07
CA ILE A 654 6.69 21.03 -14.80
C ILE A 654 7.06 22.48 -15.10
N ALA A 655 6.14 23.42 -14.89
CA ALA A 655 6.40 24.84 -15.02
C ALA A 655 6.67 25.45 -13.64
N GLN A 656 7.74 26.24 -13.52
CA GLN A 656 8.15 26.88 -12.26
C GLN A 656 8.42 28.38 -12.49
N SER A 657 7.90 29.23 -11.61
CA SER A 657 8.07 30.69 -11.62
C SER A 657 7.86 31.27 -10.22
N GLU A 658 8.72 32.18 -9.77
CA GLU A 658 8.56 32.93 -8.50
C GLU A 658 8.25 32.04 -7.26
N GLY A 659 8.92 30.89 -7.15
CA GLY A 659 8.71 29.93 -6.04
C GLY A 659 7.41 29.11 -6.12
N LYS A 660 6.56 29.37 -7.11
CA LYS A 660 5.34 28.61 -7.42
C LYS A 660 5.66 27.58 -8.52
N GLN A 661 4.97 26.44 -8.49
CA GLN A 661 5.13 25.35 -9.46
C GLN A 661 3.78 24.74 -9.84
N ASP A 662 3.66 24.35 -11.10
CA ASP A 662 2.63 23.42 -11.53
C ASP A 662 3.31 22.23 -12.23
N ALA A 663 2.89 21.03 -11.85
CA ALA A 663 3.43 19.76 -12.29
C ALA A 663 2.31 18.76 -12.69
N THR A 664 1.06 19.22 -12.86
CA THR A 664 -0.03 18.29 -13.21
C THR A 664 -0.07 17.94 -14.70
N ALA A 665 0.60 18.69 -15.58
CA ALA A 665 0.57 18.47 -17.03
C ALA A 665 1.25 17.14 -17.41
N VAL A 666 0.50 16.21 -17.99
CA VAL A 666 1.00 14.93 -18.51
C VAL A 666 0.43 14.69 -19.90
N ILE A 667 1.31 14.41 -20.86
CA ILE A 667 0.91 13.87 -22.17
C ILE A 667 1.40 12.44 -22.31
N GLY A 668 0.77 11.63 -23.15
CA GLY A 668 1.25 10.27 -23.40
C GLY A 668 0.40 9.49 -24.39
N ALA A 669 0.66 8.19 -24.47
CA ALA A 669 -0.20 7.25 -25.14
C ALA A 669 -0.45 5.99 -24.31
N ALA A 670 -1.68 5.47 -24.36
CA ALA A 670 -2.09 4.26 -23.65
C ALA A 670 -2.86 3.31 -24.58
N SER A 671 -2.75 2.01 -24.36
CA SER A 671 -3.24 0.99 -25.31
C SER A 671 -4.77 0.84 -25.39
N ARG A 672 -5.55 1.63 -24.65
CA ARG A 672 -7.03 1.70 -24.72
C ARG A 672 -7.57 3.13 -24.76
N ALA A 673 -6.70 4.14 -24.78
CA ALA A 673 -7.13 5.53 -24.85
C ALA A 673 -7.51 5.91 -26.30
N ALA A 674 -8.39 6.91 -26.43
CA ALA A 674 -8.85 7.45 -27.70
C ALA A 674 -8.00 8.64 -28.17
N ASP A 675 -8.37 9.27 -29.29
CA ASP A 675 -7.85 10.58 -29.72
C ASP A 675 -8.80 11.74 -29.33
N SER A 676 -9.86 11.41 -28.59
CA SER A 676 -10.92 12.29 -28.09
C SER A 676 -11.01 12.14 -26.58
N ILE A 677 -11.57 13.14 -25.89
CA ILE A 677 -11.70 13.13 -24.42
C ILE A 677 -12.34 11.82 -23.93
N ASP A 678 -11.63 11.06 -23.10
CA ASP A 678 -12.11 9.79 -22.53
C ASP A 678 -11.89 9.69 -21.01
N MET A 679 -11.86 8.47 -20.44
CA MET A 679 -11.68 8.22 -18.99
C MET A 679 -10.22 8.27 -18.50
N TYR A 680 -9.24 8.18 -19.40
CA TYR A 680 -7.80 8.21 -19.10
C TYR A 680 -7.24 9.63 -19.09
N ASP A 681 -7.96 10.58 -19.67
CA ASP A 681 -7.71 12.00 -19.49
C ASP A 681 -8.05 12.47 -18.07
N MET A 682 -7.39 13.54 -17.65
CA MET A 682 -7.68 14.22 -16.39
C MET A 682 -7.99 15.68 -16.69
N PRO A 683 -9.20 16.18 -16.38
CA PRO A 683 -9.50 17.61 -16.40
C PRO A 683 -8.49 18.41 -15.57
N LYS A 684 -8.33 19.70 -15.86
CA LYS A 684 -7.51 20.60 -15.05
C LYS A 684 -8.26 20.99 -13.77
N PRO A 685 -7.73 20.79 -12.55
CA PRO A 685 -8.34 21.32 -11.33
C PRO A 685 -8.45 22.85 -11.39
N PRO A 686 -9.48 23.49 -10.81
CA PRO A 686 -9.67 24.92 -10.92
C PRO A 686 -8.47 25.71 -10.41
N ALA A 687 -8.21 26.87 -11.03
CA ALA A 687 -7.10 27.74 -10.65
C ALA A 687 -7.09 27.99 -9.13
N PRO A 688 -5.94 27.92 -8.44
CA PRO A 688 -5.81 28.46 -7.08
C PRO A 688 -6.30 29.90 -7.01
N VAL A 689 -6.75 30.34 -5.83
CA VAL A 689 -7.31 31.69 -5.66
C VAL A 689 -6.25 32.79 -5.85
N GLU A 690 -4.97 32.46 -5.68
CA GLU A 690 -3.84 33.36 -5.95
C GLU A 690 -3.23 33.17 -7.35
N GLU A 691 -2.57 34.24 -7.82
CA GLU A 691 -1.62 34.21 -8.94
C GLU A 691 -0.73 32.95 -8.87
N SER A 692 -0.75 32.14 -9.92
CA SER A 692 -0.07 30.85 -9.96
C SER A 692 0.55 30.62 -11.34
N VAL A 693 1.67 29.92 -11.38
CA VAL A 693 2.14 29.33 -12.65
C VAL A 693 1.20 28.16 -12.97
N GLN A 694 0.77 28.04 -14.23
CA GLN A 694 -0.18 27.00 -14.64
C GLN A 694 0.20 26.42 -16.01
N THR A 695 -0.03 25.12 -16.14
CA THR A 695 0.10 24.33 -17.35
C THR A 695 -1.28 23.81 -17.73
N LEU A 696 -1.75 24.16 -18.92
CA LEU A 696 -3.08 23.83 -19.43
C LEU A 696 -2.92 23.10 -20.75
N LEU A 697 -3.24 21.81 -20.79
CA LEU A 697 -3.37 21.08 -22.06
C LEU A 697 -4.74 21.42 -22.64
N ILE A 698 -4.79 21.84 -23.90
CA ILE A 698 -6.05 22.09 -24.60
C ILE A 698 -6.48 20.79 -25.29
N ALA A 699 -7.65 20.30 -24.93
CA ALA A 699 -8.20 19.06 -25.45
C ALA A 699 -8.52 19.14 -26.96
N PRO A 700 -8.74 17.99 -27.64
CA PRO A 700 -9.10 17.93 -29.06
C PRO A 700 -10.38 18.70 -29.46
N ASP A 701 -11.25 19.05 -28.51
CA ASP A 701 -12.44 19.88 -28.73
C ASP A 701 -12.14 21.39 -28.84
N GLY A 702 -10.90 21.81 -28.52
CA GLY A 702 -10.47 23.20 -28.51
C GLY A 702 -10.99 24.04 -27.33
N GLN A 703 -11.68 23.44 -26.35
CA GLN A 703 -12.35 24.14 -25.25
C GLN A 703 -12.05 23.55 -23.86
N SER A 704 -11.98 22.23 -23.74
CA SER A 704 -11.74 21.57 -22.46
C SER A 704 -10.27 21.69 -22.05
N LEU A 705 -10.05 22.00 -20.77
CA LEU A 705 -8.72 22.17 -20.18
C LEU A 705 -8.37 20.91 -19.39
N LEU A 706 -7.24 20.29 -19.74
CA LEU A 706 -6.76 19.05 -19.14
C LEU A 706 -5.49 19.28 -18.32
N ALA A 707 -5.37 18.52 -17.22
CA ALA A 707 -4.11 18.18 -16.59
C ALA A 707 -3.44 17.01 -17.31
N GLN A 708 -4.20 16.01 -17.78
CA GLN A 708 -3.64 14.85 -18.49
C GLN A 708 -4.40 14.61 -19.79
N ASP A 709 -3.64 14.42 -20.87
CA ASP A 709 -4.11 14.06 -22.22
C ASP A 709 -3.36 12.80 -22.68
N LEU A 710 -4.00 11.64 -22.59
CA LEU A 710 -3.43 10.35 -22.99
C LEU A 710 -4.14 9.86 -24.27
N ARG A 711 -3.37 9.61 -25.33
CA ARG A 711 -3.95 9.28 -26.64
C ARG A 711 -3.79 7.83 -27.06
N ALA A 712 -4.47 7.46 -28.14
CA ALA A 712 -4.35 6.13 -28.73
C ALA A 712 -2.90 5.82 -29.17
N ASP A 713 -2.41 4.64 -28.74
CA ASP A 713 -1.08 4.10 -29.07
C ASP A 713 -0.83 4.04 -30.59
N GLY A 714 0.43 4.26 -31.00
CA GLY A 714 0.84 4.16 -32.41
C GLY A 714 2.02 5.05 -32.83
N THR A 715 2.47 4.84 -34.06
CA THR A 715 3.59 5.55 -34.70
C THR A 715 3.10 6.50 -35.79
N ARG A 716 2.30 7.51 -35.38
CA ARG A 716 1.79 8.58 -36.25
C ARG A 716 2.07 9.94 -35.62
N ARG A 717 1.88 11.02 -36.38
CA ARG A 717 2.05 12.38 -35.84
C ARG A 717 0.88 12.74 -34.93
N GLN A 718 1.17 13.04 -33.67
CA GLN A 718 0.22 13.56 -32.67
C GLN A 718 0.70 14.95 -32.20
N VAL A 719 -0.24 15.83 -31.89
CA VAL A 719 0.06 17.20 -31.42
C VAL A 719 -0.81 17.53 -30.21
N TRP A 720 -0.17 17.94 -29.12
CA TRP A 720 -0.79 18.52 -27.94
C TRP A 720 -0.58 20.03 -27.96
N GLU A 721 -1.66 20.79 -27.80
CA GLU A 721 -1.60 22.25 -27.59
C GLU A 721 -1.49 22.49 -26.07
N MET A 722 -0.49 23.27 -25.65
CA MET A 722 -0.28 23.60 -24.24
C MET A 722 -0.14 25.11 -24.06
N VAL A 723 -0.93 25.66 -23.13
CA VAL A 723 -0.75 27.03 -22.63
C VAL A 723 -0.01 26.95 -21.31
N VAL A 724 1.05 27.73 -21.16
CA VAL A 724 1.72 27.94 -19.87
C VAL A 724 1.51 29.38 -19.43
N SER A 725 0.73 29.57 -18.37
CA SER A 725 0.52 30.87 -17.72
C SER A 725 1.52 31.06 -16.59
N ALA A 726 1.99 32.28 -16.42
CA ALA A 726 2.82 32.69 -15.28
C ALA A 726 1.97 33.36 -14.19
N PRO A 727 2.51 33.51 -12.95
CA PRO A 727 1.83 34.28 -11.91
C PRO A 727 1.52 35.72 -12.34
N LYS A 728 2.42 36.35 -13.11
CA LYS A 728 2.33 37.75 -13.56
C LYS A 728 2.75 37.90 -15.03
N PRO A 729 2.33 38.97 -15.72
CA PRO A 729 2.87 39.35 -17.01
C PRO A 729 4.40 39.54 -16.97
N ASN A 730 5.08 39.06 -18.01
CA ASN A 730 6.53 39.13 -18.19
C ASN A 730 7.41 38.41 -17.14
N SER A 731 6.87 37.57 -16.26
CA SER A 731 7.68 36.68 -15.43
C SER A 731 8.48 35.68 -16.28
N ALA A 732 9.67 35.31 -15.81
CA ALA A 732 10.47 34.25 -16.40
C ALA A 732 10.04 32.88 -15.87
N VAL A 733 9.63 31.99 -16.77
CA VAL A 733 9.14 30.64 -16.45
C VAL A 733 10.16 29.62 -16.92
N VAL A 734 10.49 28.67 -16.05
CA VAL A 734 11.27 27.47 -16.40
C VAL A 734 10.31 26.32 -16.61
N LEU A 735 10.19 25.84 -17.84
CA LEU A 735 9.45 24.63 -18.20
C LEU A 735 10.43 23.45 -18.25
N ARG A 736 10.21 22.42 -17.44
CA ARG A 736 10.97 21.17 -17.40
C ARG A 736 10.09 20.01 -17.86
N TRP A 737 10.69 18.89 -18.22
CA TRP A 737 9.96 17.66 -18.50
C TRP A 737 10.67 16.40 -17.98
N SER A 738 9.89 15.40 -17.61
CA SER A 738 10.35 14.10 -17.10
C SER A 738 9.60 12.95 -17.80
N GLY A 739 10.03 11.69 -17.64
CA GLY A 739 9.38 10.53 -18.25
C GLY A 739 9.88 10.15 -19.65
N MET A 740 10.80 10.92 -20.24
CA MET A 740 11.38 10.72 -21.58
C MET A 740 12.03 9.33 -21.80
N GLN A 741 12.39 8.62 -20.74
CA GLN A 741 12.87 7.24 -20.80
C GLN A 741 11.79 6.21 -21.17
N SER A 742 10.50 6.55 -21.01
CA SER A 742 9.38 5.71 -21.46
C SER A 742 9.10 5.86 -22.96
N VAL A 743 9.52 6.97 -23.57
CA VAL A 743 9.21 7.32 -24.96
C VAL A 743 9.99 6.42 -25.92
N PRO A 744 9.33 5.68 -26.83
CA PRO A 744 9.98 4.79 -27.80
C PRO A 744 11.09 5.47 -28.61
N SER A 745 12.13 4.69 -28.96
CA SER A 745 13.23 5.14 -29.84
C SER A 745 12.77 5.44 -31.26
N SER A 746 11.65 4.84 -31.68
CA SER A 746 10.94 5.08 -32.94
C SER A 746 10.16 6.39 -32.98
N LEU A 747 9.97 7.08 -31.85
CA LEU A 747 9.34 8.39 -31.77
C LEU A 747 10.37 9.49 -31.49
N ARG A 748 10.12 10.65 -32.10
CA ARG A 748 10.79 11.93 -31.84
C ARG A 748 9.74 12.88 -31.25
N LEU A 749 10.06 13.50 -30.11
CA LEU A 749 9.20 14.48 -29.43
C LEU A 749 9.84 15.86 -29.50
N LYS A 750 9.07 16.86 -29.91
CA LYS A 750 9.48 18.26 -30.08
C LYS A 750 8.57 19.20 -29.31
N LEU A 751 9.15 20.17 -28.60
CA LEU A 751 8.46 21.34 -28.05
C LEU A 751 8.65 22.48 -29.04
N VAL A 752 7.56 23.07 -29.50
CA VAL A 752 7.56 24.22 -30.42
C VAL A 752 6.95 25.42 -29.68
N ASP A 753 7.78 26.41 -29.36
CA ASP A 753 7.29 27.73 -28.97
C ASP A 753 6.70 28.41 -30.21
N THR A 754 5.38 28.54 -30.22
CA THR A 754 4.64 29.00 -31.40
C THR A 754 4.82 30.50 -31.68
N GLU A 755 5.35 31.26 -30.72
CA GLU A 755 5.50 32.71 -30.76
C GLU A 755 6.95 33.12 -31.11
N ALA A 756 7.95 32.55 -30.42
CA ALA A 756 9.37 32.73 -30.74
C ALA A 756 9.83 31.90 -31.97
N LYS A 757 9.00 30.99 -32.47
CA LYS A 757 9.33 30.03 -33.55
C LYS A 757 10.53 29.12 -33.21
N VAL A 758 10.77 28.89 -31.93
CA VAL A 758 11.84 28.03 -31.42
C VAL A 758 11.33 26.59 -31.29
N THR A 759 12.06 25.64 -31.86
CA THR A 759 11.85 24.20 -31.62
C THR A 759 12.93 23.66 -30.69
N ARG A 760 12.56 22.71 -29.81
CA ARG A 760 13.48 21.95 -28.94
C ARG A 760 13.13 20.46 -29.00
N ASP A 761 14.14 19.62 -29.11
CA ASP A 761 13.99 18.18 -28.98
C ASP A 761 13.99 17.78 -27.49
N LEU A 762 12.94 17.08 -27.03
CA LEU A 762 12.79 16.73 -25.62
C LEU A 762 13.75 15.62 -25.16
N ARG A 763 14.42 14.91 -26.08
CA ARG A 763 15.44 13.90 -25.75
C ARG A 763 16.86 14.51 -25.76
N ALA A 764 17.07 15.62 -26.47
CA ALA A 764 18.34 16.37 -26.46
C ALA A 764 18.43 17.45 -25.36
N THR A 765 17.30 17.87 -24.80
CA THR A 765 17.23 18.90 -23.73
C THR A 765 16.20 18.49 -22.67
N SER A 766 16.36 18.97 -21.42
CA SER A 766 15.48 18.63 -20.28
C SER A 766 14.67 19.81 -19.73
N SER A 767 14.88 21.02 -20.27
CA SER A 767 14.12 22.22 -19.92
C SER A 767 14.24 23.33 -20.95
N TYR A 768 13.24 24.19 -21.00
CA TYR A 768 13.22 25.44 -21.77
C TYR A 768 12.79 26.60 -20.86
N THR A 769 13.54 27.71 -20.88
CA THR A 769 13.22 28.93 -20.14
C THR A 769 12.72 29.99 -21.11
N PHE A 770 11.62 30.66 -20.77
CA PHE A 770 11.00 31.70 -21.57
C PHE A 770 10.40 32.80 -20.69
N THR A 771 10.04 33.94 -21.30
CA THR A 771 9.30 35.02 -20.65
C THR A 771 7.84 34.96 -21.08
N ALA A 772 6.90 34.99 -20.14
CA ALA A 772 5.47 34.79 -20.42
C ALA A 772 4.76 35.96 -21.14
N GLY A 773 5.50 37.03 -21.45
CA GLY A 773 5.01 38.19 -22.21
C GLY A 773 3.92 39.01 -21.52
N ALA A 774 3.43 40.03 -22.22
CA ALA A 774 2.39 40.93 -21.72
C ALA A 774 1.02 40.24 -21.49
N SER A 775 0.78 39.11 -22.15
CA SER A 775 -0.36 38.21 -21.94
C SER A 775 -0.29 37.38 -20.65
N GLY A 776 0.86 37.38 -19.94
CA GLY A 776 1.11 36.49 -18.81
C GLY A 776 1.04 34.99 -19.15
N SER A 777 1.03 34.64 -20.44
CA SER A 777 0.79 33.28 -20.92
C SER A 777 1.39 33.04 -22.30
N ARG A 778 1.87 31.80 -22.51
CA ARG A 778 2.68 31.38 -23.65
C ARG A 778 2.13 30.10 -24.30
N ARG A 779 2.11 30.02 -25.63
CA ARG A 779 1.56 28.88 -26.37
C ARG A 779 2.63 27.97 -26.98
N PHE A 780 2.53 26.69 -26.66
CA PHE A 780 3.41 25.62 -27.13
C PHE A 780 2.64 24.52 -27.85
N GLN A 781 3.22 24.00 -28.93
CA GLN A 781 2.84 22.69 -29.46
C GLN A 781 3.86 21.65 -28.99
N ILE A 782 3.39 20.54 -28.43
CA ILE A 782 4.21 19.34 -28.25
C ILE A 782 3.85 18.38 -29.39
N VAL A 783 4.84 18.03 -30.20
CA VAL A 783 4.66 17.16 -31.38
C VAL A 783 5.38 15.85 -31.14
N ALA A 784 4.65 14.74 -31.10
CA ALA A 784 5.23 13.40 -31.23
C ALA A 784 5.10 12.95 -32.69
N GLU A 785 6.17 12.46 -33.28
CA GLU A 785 6.18 11.99 -34.67
C GLU A 785 7.17 10.83 -34.89
N PRO A 786 6.97 9.98 -35.92
CA PRO A 786 7.89 8.89 -36.23
C PRO A 786 9.29 9.40 -36.59
N ARG A 787 10.32 8.85 -35.95
CA ARG A 787 11.71 9.08 -36.35
C ARG A 787 11.98 8.37 -37.67
N GLY A 788 12.55 9.09 -38.65
CA GLY A 788 12.94 8.50 -39.92
C GLY A 788 13.92 7.34 -39.74
N VAL A 789 13.53 6.14 -40.16
CA VAL A 789 14.35 4.91 -40.02
C VAL A 789 15.62 4.97 -40.89
N ALA A 790 15.58 5.74 -41.97
CA ALA A 790 16.77 6.17 -42.70
C ALA A 790 17.22 7.53 -42.17
N GLY A 791 18.48 7.61 -41.72
CA GLY A 791 19.14 8.88 -41.37
C GLY A 791 19.25 9.86 -42.55
N LEU A 792 19.87 11.01 -42.32
CA LEU A 792 19.97 12.07 -43.33
C LEU A 792 20.68 11.57 -44.59
N ARG A 793 20.01 11.72 -45.75
CA ARG A 793 20.47 11.30 -47.06
C ARG A 793 20.04 12.32 -48.10
N ILE A 794 20.92 12.55 -49.08
CA ILE A 794 20.55 13.23 -50.32
C ILE A 794 19.93 12.17 -51.24
N THR A 795 18.60 12.19 -51.39
CA THR A 795 17.82 11.13 -52.06
C THR A 795 17.77 11.28 -53.58
N SER A 796 18.06 12.47 -54.09
CA SER A 796 18.40 12.69 -55.49
C SER A 796 19.34 13.88 -55.62
N PHE A 797 20.17 13.87 -56.66
CA PHE A 797 21.01 14.99 -57.05
C PHE A 797 21.12 15.00 -58.58
N ARG A 798 20.94 16.17 -59.20
CA ARG A 798 21.09 16.39 -60.64
C ARG A 798 21.70 17.76 -60.90
N VAL A 799 22.69 17.77 -61.79
CA VAL A 799 23.30 18.99 -62.34
C VAL A 799 23.14 18.95 -63.85
N THR A 800 22.64 20.03 -64.46
CA THR A 800 22.32 20.06 -65.90
C THR A 800 22.60 21.44 -66.48
N LEU A 801 23.35 21.49 -67.58
CA LEU A 801 23.58 22.73 -68.33
C LEU A 801 22.30 23.11 -69.08
N THR A 802 21.87 24.36 -68.95
CA THR A 802 20.68 24.89 -69.63
C THR A 802 21.03 25.47 -71.00
N ARG A 803 20.03 25.63 -71.88
CA ARG A 803 20.20 26.25 -73.22
C ARG A 803 20.71 27.70 -73.18
N GLY A 804 20.68 28.36 -72.01
CA GLY A 804 21.21 29.71 -71.79
C GLY A 804 22.58 29.76 -71.11
N GLY A 805 23.33 28.65 -71.07
CA GLY A 805 24.68 28.58 -70.49
C GLY A 805 24.75 28.55 -68.95
N ALA A 806 23.65 28.84 -68.26
CA ALA A 806 23.54 28.64 -66.81
C ALA A 806 23.42 27.14 -66.46
N VAL A 807 23.89 26.74 -65.28
CA VAL A 807 23.81 25.39 -64.75
C VAL A 807 22.65 25.30 -63.75
N SER A 808 21.65 24.47 -64.03
CA SER A 808 20.58 24.13 -63.11
C SER A 808 21.02 23.01 -62.18
N ILE A 809 20.70 23.14 -60.89
CA ILE A 809 21.14 22.24 -59.82
C ILE A 809 19.91 21.86 -58.99
N SER A 810 19.58 20.58 -58.92
CA SER A 810 18.46 20.06 -58.13
C SER A 810 18.95 18.98 -57.18
N TYR A 811 18.56 19.07 -55.91
CA TYR A 811 18.83 18.03 -54.91
C TYR A 811 17.57 17.75 -54.08
N ALA A 812 17.52 16.59 -53.42
CA ALA A 812 16.44 16.26 -52.49
C ALA A 812 16.96 15.65 -51.20
N LEU A 813 16.29 15.91 -50.07
CA LEU A 813 16.67 15.44 -48.74
C LEU A 813 15.66 14.45 -48.15
N SER A 814 16.14 13.43 -47.43
CA SER A 814 15.29 12.46 -46.72
C SER A 814 14.62 13.01 -45.47
N ASP A 815 15.23 14.00 -44.81
CA ASP A 815 14.77 14.71 -43.62
C ASP A 815 15.23 16.18 -43.67
N THR A 816 14.72 17.03 -42.78
CA THR A 816 15.07 18.46 -42.69
C THR A 816 16.48 18.66 -42.14
N ALA A 817 17.28 19.49 -42.79
CA ALA A 817 18.69 19.71 -42.46
C ALA A 817 19.16 21.13 -42.82
N SER A 818 20.28 21.57 -42.26
CA SER A 818 21.04 22.70 -42.81
C SER A 818 21.77 22.25 -44.09
N ALA A 819 21.71 23.03 -45.17
CA ALA A 819 22.26 22.65 -46.47
C ALA A 819 23.22 23.71 -47.04
N LYS A 820 24.34 23.23 -47.57
CA LYS A 820 25.43 24.05 -48.12
C LYS A 820 25.77 23.55 -49.51
N VAL A 821 25.72 24.44 -50.51
CA VAL A 821 25.96 24.10 -51.92
C VAL A 821 27.12 24.92 -52.47
N ARG A 822 28.15 24.23 -52.96
CA ARG A 822 29.41 24.83 -53.43
C ARG A 822 29.71 24.43 -54.87
N ILE A 823 30.33 25.35 -55.62
CA ILE A 823 30.98 25.06 -56.89
C ILE A 823 32.50 25.07 -56.65
N VAL A 824 33.17 24.02 -57.09
CA VAL A 824 34.59 23.77 -56.84
C VAL A 824 35.30 23.53 -58.17
N ASN A 825 36.50 24.09 -58.37
CA ASN A 825 37.29 23.84 -59.58
C ASN A 825 38.10 22.53 -59.49
N ALA A 826 38.75 22.14 -60.59
CA ALA A 826 39.61 20.94 -60.65
C ALA A 826 40.78 20.92 -59.64
N ALA A 827 41.16 22.06 -59.05
CA ALA A 827 42.19 22.17 -58.02
C ALA A 827 41.62 22.18 -56.58
N GLY A 828 40.34 21.83 -56.39
CA GLY A 828 39.69 21.79 -55.07
C GLY A 828 39.34 23.16 -54.48
N LYS A 829 39.61 24.27 -55.18
CA LYS A 829 39.26 25.62 -54.74
C LYS A 829 37.76 25.88 -54.97
N VAL A 830 37.05 26.29 -53.92
CA VAL A 830 35.68 26.80 -54.02
C VAL A 830 35.70 28.09 -54.85
N VAL A 831 34.94 28.13 -55.94
CA VAL A 831 34.78 29.30 -56.80
C VAL A 831 33.46 30.03 -56.58
N GLN A 832 32.42 29.32 -56.11
CA GLN A 832 31.12 29.91 -55.77
C GLN A 832 30.46 29.14 -54.62
N THR A 833 29.65 29.82 -53.80
CA THR A 833 28.75 29.18 -52.83
C THR A 833 27.33 29.66 -53.11
N LEU A 834 26.43 28.74 -53.41
CA LEU A 834 25.03 29.03 -53.80
C LEU A 834 24.05 28.99 -52.62
N GLN A 835 24.45 28.32 -51.53
CA GLN A 835 23.69 28.18 -50.30
C GLN A 835 24.69 27.98 -49.16
N ALA A 836 24.59 28.73 -48.07
CA ALA A 836 25.66 28.92 -47.09
C ALA A 836 25.63 27.98 -45.87
N GLY A 837 24.63 27.09 -45.78
CA GLY A 837 24.27 26.34 -44.57
C GLY A 837 22.85 26.64 -44.07
N GLU A 838 21.97 27.13 -44.96
CA GLU A 838 20.59 27.52 -44.63
C GLU A 838 19.70 26.29 -44.39
N ALA A 839 18.60 26.47 -43.65
CA ALA A 839 17.65 25.39 -43.39
C ALA A 839 16.91 24.97 -44.67
N ALA A 840 17.00 23.68 -45.02
CA ALA A 840 16.32 23.05 -46.13
C ALA A 840 15.37 21.96 -45.60
N SER A 841 14.09 22.06 -45.94
CA SER A 841 13.08 21.05 -45.59
C SER A 841 13.30 19.73 -46.33
N ARG A 842 12.81 18.64 -45.73
CA ARG A 842 12.58 17.37 -46.45
C ARG A 842 11.79 17.63 -47.74
N GLY A 843 12.33 17.21 -48.89
CA GLY A 843 11.76 17.52 -50.21
C GLY A 843 12.83 17.83 -51.24
N VAL A 844 12.44 18.46 -52.35
CA VAL A 844 13.33 18.90 -53.46
C VAL A 844 13.67 20.38 -53.31
N THR A 845 14.93 20.73 -53.54
CA THR A 845 15.43 22.11 -53.62
C THR A 845 16.10 22.32 -54.98
N ASN A 846 15.87 23.48 -55.60
CA ASN A 846 16.42 23.85 -56.90
C ASN A 846 17.20 25.16 -56.78
N LEU A 847 18.39 25.18 -57.38
CA LEU A 847 19.31 26.31 -57.44
C LEU A 847 19.79 26.49 -58.89
N THR A 848 20.41 27.63 -59.20
CA THR A 848 21.02 27.88 -60.52
C THR A 848 22.33 28.64 -60.36
N TRP A 849 23.34 28.22 -61.11
CA TRP A 849 24.64 28.88 -61.19
C TRP A 849 24.84 29.49 -62.58
N ASN A 850 25.19 30.76 -62.63
CA ASN A 850 25.34 31.55 -63.86
C ASN A 850 26.76 31.50 -64.47
N GLY A 851 27.58 30.51 -64.10
CA GLY A 851 28.96 30.40 -64.58
C GLY A 851 29.91 31.48 -64.03
N ARG A 852 29.55 32.17 -62.94
CA ARG A 852 30.37 33.23 -62.31
C ARG A 852 30.85 32.87 -60.91
N ASP A 853 32.05 33.31 -60.56
CA ASP A 853 32.63 33.15 -59.22
C ASP A 853 32.01 34.11 -58.19
N GLY A 854 32.46 34.00 -56.94
CA GLY A 854 32.01 34.85 -55.82
C GLY A 854 32.32 36.35 -55.98
N ALA A 855 33.15 36.75 -56.95
CA ALA A 855 33.39 38.15 -57.32
C ALA A 855 32.56 38.59 -58.54
N GLY A 856 31.69 37.72 -59.06
CA GLY A 856 30.87 37.96 -60.25
C GLY A 856 31.62 37.80 -61.57
N ILE A 857 32.88 37.33 -61.56
CA ILE A 857 33.70 37.15 -62.76
C ILE A 857 33.32 35.82 -63.43
N ALA A 858 33.17 35.83 -64.77
CA ALA A 858 32.86 34.62 -65.52
C ALA A 858 34.04 33.64 -65.47
N VAL A 859 33.78 32.39 -65.08
CA VAL A 859 34.85 31.40 -64.88
C VAL A 859 35.46 30.96 -66.23
N PRO A 860 36.69 30.42 -66.24
CA PRO A 860 37.25 29.75 -67.42
C PRO A 860 36.38 28.60 -67.94
N ALA A 861 36.50 28.28 -69.22
CA ALA A 861 35.97 27.03 -69.75
C ALA A 861 36.74 25.85 -69.12
N GLY A 862 36.04 24.78 -68.72
CA GLY A 862 36.64 23.65 -68.02
C GLY A 862 35.68 22.88 -67.11
N GLY A 863 36.23 21.88 -66.40
CA GLY A 863 35.50 21.03 -65.47
C GLY A 863 35.38 21.63 -64.06
N TYR A 864 34.17 21.60 -63.51
CA TYR A 864 33.81 22.01 -62.16
C TYR A 864 33.03 20.89 -61.46
N LEU A 865 33.08 20.87 -60.13
CA LEU A 865 32.28 19.99 -59.30
C LEU A 865 31.23 20.81 -58.56
N VAL A 866 29.97 20.41 -58.65
CA VAL A 866 28.92 20.89 -57.73
C VAL A 866 28.89 19.93 -56.54
N GLU A 867 28.99 20.47 -55.34
CA GLU A 867 28.92 19.74 -54.08
C GLU A 867 27.73 20.22 -53.26
N VAL A 868 26.95 19.28 -52.74
CA VAL A 868 25.92 19.50 -51.72
C VAL A 868 26.36 18.80 -50.44
N ILE A 869 26.39 19.52 -49.33
CA ILE A 869 26.56 18.98 -47.97
C ILE A 869 25.31 19.36 -47.17
N ALA A 870 24.67 18.39 -46.54
CA ALA A 870 23.55 18.60 -45.63
C ALA A 870 23.89 18.05 -44.24
N THR A 871 23.54 18.78 -43.18
CA THR A 871 23.79 18.43 -41.77
C THR A 871 22.50 18.56 -40.95
N SER A 872 22.07 17.49 -40.29
CA SER A 872 20.87 17.46 -39.45
C SER A 872 21.13 18.10 -38.08
N GLU A 873 20.03 18.37 -37.36
CA GLU A 873 20.05 18.88 -35.99
C GLU A 873 20.71 17.90 -34.99
N ASP A 874 20.64 16.59 -35.25
CA ASP A 874 21.35 15.54 -34.49
C ASP A 874 22.76 15.22 -35.05
N GLY A 875 23.32 16.10 -35.88
CA GLY A 875 24.72 16.07 -36.32
C GLY A 875 25.06 15.07 -37.43
N GLN A 876 24.08 14.35 -37.98
CA GLN A 876 24.29 13.47 -39.12
C GLN A 876 24.61 14.30 -40.37
N THR A 877 25.52 13.82 -41.22
CA THR A 877 25.91 14.51 -42.45
C THR A 877 25.68 13.65 -43.69
N ALA A 878 25.22 14.28 -44.77
CA ALA A 878 25.09 13.69 -46.10
C ALA A 878 25.81 14.57 -47.13
N ARG A 879 26.53 13.95 -48.07
CA ARG A 879 27.30 14.66 -49.10
C ARG A 879 27.08 14.04 -50.47
N ALA A 880 26.86 14.87 -51.49
CA ALA A 880 26.76 14.48 -52.89
C ALA A 880 27.63 15.40 -53.75
N VAL A 881 28.24 14.85 -54.81
CA VAL A 881 29.11 15.59 -55.74
C VAL A 881 28.83 15.14 -57.17
N GLN A 882 28.71 16.08 -58.10
CA GLN A 882 28.48 15.81 -59.52
C GLN A 882 29.27 16.80 -60.38
N PRO A 883 29.97 16.33 -61.43
CA PRO A 883 30.70 17.22 -62.34
C PRO A 883 29.77 17.98 -63.28
N VAL A 884 30.23 19.17 -63.70
CA VAL A 884 29.68 19.94 -64.82
C VAL A 884 30.85 20.55 -65.61
N VAL A 885 30.73 20.58 -66.93
CA VAL A 885 31.70 21.24 -67.82
C VAL A 885 31.11 22.56 -68.27
N ILE A 886 31.85 23.65 -68.09
CA ILE A 886 31.54 24.95 -68.67
C ILE A 886 32.25 25.03 -70.02
N THR A 887 31.47 25.07 -71.09
CA THR A 887 31.92 25.45 -72.44
C THR A 887 31.63 26.94 -72.68
N ARG A 888 32.30 27.54 -73.66
CA ARG A 888 32.03 28.88 -74.18
C ARG A 888 31.47 28.79 -75.59
#